data_AF-A0A1Y2WDL5-F1
#
_entry.id   AF-A0A1Y2WDL5-F1
#
_cell.length_a   1.000
_cell.length_b   1.000
_cell.length_c   1.000
_cell.angle_alpha   90.00
_cell.angle_beta   90.00
_cell.angle_gamma   90.00
#
_symmetry.space_group_name_H-M   'P 1'
#
loop_
_entity.id
_entity.type
_entity.pdbx_description
1 polymer ?
#
loop_
_entity_poly.entity_id
_entity_poly.type
_entity_poly.pdbx_seq_one_letter_code
_entity_poly.pdbx_strand_id
1 'polypeptide(L)'
;MARNGGLSTKVSRTRILGPPRISASFPLLRSSSSPARVIINDIAAGRTLIKLNGNNTRDYTNTLWDSNQQTYHHDHVPEPGSLHSGLFSCSTTGSGIRKREPASSPLPPSTLLSTSSDSLGSVGLTSISPIVPSYPISPTLNRCFFKLPHRPSPRRPMAFSTYSTASSDISTPRSASPSRSIISARSSHSSVSTKRLSLSLQRRQSALNPMSSVDISAIEEQMKMAALDGLRGYAQNHYGEVQQYRTTDYVPQSSAGGYQILREPLWNKGLSFTPDERVSKNLTGLIPHAMESVETQVARCMKVINSRQTNIDKYLYLSALKNDNLDLFYRVLIDNVRELMPLVYTPTIGDVCLQYSTLYTRPEALYISIKQRRSIRTILRNWPYPDPEICVVTDGSRILGLGDLGVNGVGISIGKLALYTGAAGIHPSKTLPIVLDCGTNNETNLKDPLYLGLRARRPSPAVAQEFMDEFMEAVTEVFPNMLVQFEDFETEKAFNYLTRYRNKYKCFNDDIQGTGAVVLAGYIGAVNLSGVPLEEQRLVFMGAGSAGVGVAKQLVEYYTRRGLSEQAAKEKFWLVDTKGLVTSDRGDKLAEHKKYFARSDNNGHQFRTLEEVIEYVRPSALVGLTATFGVFTESVVRALKASVDAGGSGRRPILFPLSNPLTKAECTFEQAVQWTDGTVIFASGSPFAPFAVKAGDHPVTYWPNQGNNVYVFPGLGLGAILAKASKITDEMVYISASSLSESLNAEEIHKGLIYPNIDRVRDASVVVAREVMKAARREGVSTLPEEQWVEWEEWGDVSLTKYIKERIYDPLK
;
A
#
# COMPACT_ATOMS: atom_id res chain seq x y z
N MET A 1 41.12 -45.40 48.79
CA MET A 1 42.33 -46.14 48.33
C MET A 1 42.15 -46.43 46.84
N ALA A 2 43.10 -46.27 45.93
CA ALA A 2 44.41 -45.59 46.02
C ALA A 2 44.87 -45.07 44.63
N ARG A 3 45.87 -44.18 44.67
CA ARG A 3 46.89 -43.76 43.67
C ARG A 3 47.18 -44.75 42.51
N ASN A 4 47.68 -44.37 41.31
CA ASN A 4 48.34 -43.13 40.82
C ASN A 4 48.20 -42.96 39.27
N GLY A 5 48.73 -41.86 38.67
CA GLY A 5 48.70 -41.55 37.21
C GLY A 5 49.78 -42.26 36.35
N GLY A 6 50.15 -41.80 35.14
CA GLY A 6 49.75 -40.60 34.36
C GLY A 6 50.57 -40.39 33.06
N LEU A 7 50.38 -39.22 32.39
CA LEU A 7 51.10 -38.67 31.21
C LEU A 7 50.88 -39.26 29.77
N SER A 8 50.48 -38.35 28.85
CA SER A 8 51.15 -37.97 27.57
C SER A 8 51.46 -39.01 26.46
N THR A 9 51.23 -38.80 25.15
CA THR A 9 50.51 -37.79 24.32
C THR A 9 50.25 -38.34 22.88
N LYS A 10 49.44 -37.58 22.09
CA LYS A 10 49.37 -37.51 20.59
C LYS A 10 48.15 -38.11 19.84
N VAL A 11 47.17 -37.23 19.60
CA VAL A 11 46.63 -36.82 18.27
C VAL A 11 45.91 -37.87 17.37
N SER A 12 44.60 -37.61 17.19
CA SER A 12 43.76 -37.79 15.98
C SER A 12 43.42 -39.20 15.46
N ARG A 13 42.13 -39.55 15.54
CA ARG A 13 41.19 -39.32 14.42
C ARG A 13 39.72 -39.35 14.83
N THR A 14 38.93 -38.43 14.28
CA THR A 14 37.49 -38.32 14.52
C THR A 14 36.70 -39.39 13.73
N ARG A 15 35.65 -39.95 14.32
CA ARG A 15 34.54 -40.58 13.59
C ARG A 15 33.22 -39.99 14.07
N ILE A 16 32.42 -39.51 13.13
CA ILE A 16 31.07 -39.00 13.38
C ILE A 16 30.11 -40.17 13.25
N LEU A 17 29.19 -40.31 14.21
CA LEU A 17 27.99 -41.15 14.09
C LEU A 17 26.78 -40.21 13.99
N GLY A 18 25.91 -40.46 13.00
CA GLY A 18 24.72 -39.63 12.76
C GLY A 18 23.58 -39.93 13.73
N PRO A 19 22.67 -38.97 13.99
CA PRO A 19 21.50 -39.18 14.84
C PRO A 19 20.45 -40.09 14.17
N PRO A 20 19.63 -40.81 14.95
CA PRO A 20 18.64 -41.76 14.42
C PRO A 20 17.40 -41.07 13.86
N ARG A 21 16.74 -41.73 12.89
CA ARG A 21 15.35 -41.42 12.51
C ARG A 21 14.40 -42.00 13.57
N ILE A 22 13.44 -41.20 14.02
CA ILE A 22 12.30 -41.67 14.82
C ILE A 22 11.02 -41.37 14.04
N SER A 23 10.24 -42.42 13.76
CA SER A 23 8.93 -42.33 13.13
C SER A 23 7.83 -42.29 14.19
N ALA A 24 7.00 -41.25 14.19
CA ALA A 24 5.81 -41.14 15.04
C ALA A 24 4.54 -41.32 14.20
N SER A 25 3.88 -42.47 14.35
CA SER A 25 2.61 -42.79 13.69
C SER A 25 1.42 -42.37 14.56
N PHE A 26 0.52 -41.54 14.02
CA PHE A 26 -0.72 -41.15 14.70
C PHE A 26 -1.77 -42.29 14.69
N PRO A 27 -2.44 -42.59 15.83
CA PRO A 27 -3.54 -43.54 15.86
C PRO A 27 -4.86 -42.91 15.39
N LEU A 28 -5.53 -43.55 14.42
CA LEU A 28 -6.87 -43.18 13.96
C LEU A 28 -7.93 -43.64 14.97
N LEU A 29 -8.61 -42.70 15.63
CA LEU A 29 -9.85 -42.97 16.36
C LEU A 29 -11.05 -42.82 15.43
N ARG A 30 -11.65 -43.96 15.04
CA ARG A 30 -13.01 -43.99 14.49
C ARG A 30 -14.03 -43.92 15.63
N SER A 31 -15.00 -43.03 15.52
CA SER A 31 -16.28 -43.12 16.25
C SER A 31 -17.43 -42.99 15.26
N SER A 32 -18.58 -43.61 15.58
CA SER A 32 -19.68 -43.81 14.64
C SER A 32 -21.04 -43.55 15.29
N SER A 33 -21.83 -42.64 14.73
CA SER A 33 -23.27 -42.58 14.94
C SER A 33 -23.96 -41.75 13.85
N SER A 34 -25.20 -42.10 13.51
CA SER A 34 -26.02 -41.48 12.48
C SER A 34 -26.74 -40.22 12.98
N PRO A 35 -27.16 -39.28 12.10
CA PRO A 35 -27.83 -38.05 12.52
C PRO A 35 -29.25 -38.29 13.05
N ALA A 36 -29.53 -37.79 14.25
CA ALA A 36 -30.88 -37.76 14.80
C ALA A 36 -31.64 -36.50 14.32
N ARG A 37 -32.86 -36.67 13.81
CA ARG A 37 -33.79 -35.56 13.57
C ARG A 37 -34.22 -34.94 14.90
N VAL A 38 -34.18 -33.62 15.01
CA VAL A 38 -34.89 -32.87 16.07
C VAL A 38 -36.21 -32.35 15.49
N ILE A 39 -37.27 -32.42 16.29
CA ILE A 39 -38.66 -32.16 15.90
C ILE A 39 -39.06 -30.74 16.34
N ILE A 40 -39.81 -30.05 15.49
CA ILE A 40 -40.45 -28.76 15.83
C ILE A 40 -41.62 -29.04 16.79
N ASN A 41 -41.71 -28.27 17.88
CA ASN A 41 -42.97 -28.04 18.60
C ASN A 41 -42.90 -26.72 19.37
N ASP A 42 -43.95 -25.91 19.25
CA ASP A 42 -44.19 -24.74 20.09
C ASP A 42 -44.63 -25.14 21.51
N ILE A 43 -44.45 -24.23 22.46
CA ILE A 43 -45.42 -23.94 23.54
C ILE A 43 -45.11 -22.56 24.13
N ALA A 44 -46.15 -21.85 24.59
CA ALA A 44 -46.09 -20.42 24.88
C ALA A 44 -46.27 -20.06 26.37
N ALA A 45 -46.00 -18.78 26.65
CA ALA A 45 -46.45 -17.98 27.80
C ALA A 45 -45.84 -18.25 29.20
N GLY A 46 -45.33 -17.17 29.80
CA GLY A 46 -44.91 -17.11 31.20
C GLY A 46 -44.56 -15.69 31.63
N ARG A 47 -45.55 -14.90 32.10
CA ARG A 47 -45.30 -13.58 32.70
C ARG A 47 -44.95 -13.71 34.17
N THR A 48 -44.00 -12.92 34.68
CA THR A 48 -43.91 -12.61 36.11
C THR A 48 -43.44 -11.16 36.30
N LEU A 49 -44.08 -10.45 37.23
CA LEU A 49 -43.76 -9.07 37.62
C LEU A 49 -43.02 -9.08 38.96
N ILE A 50 -42.04 -8.19 39.12
CA ILE A 50 -41.56 -7.73 40.43
C ILE A 50 -41.52 -6.19 40.40
N LYS A 51 -41.97 -5.56 41.49
CA LYS A 51 -41.95 -4.10 41.71
C LYS A 51 -40.77 -3.71 42.61
N LEU A 52 -40.39 -2.42 42.57
CA LEU A 52 -40.32 -1.45 43.69
C LEU A 52 -39.66 -0.16 43.14
N ASN A 53 -40.34 1.00 43.20
CA ASN A 53 -40.21 2.07 44.22
C ASN A 53 -38.79 2.65 44.36
N GLY A 54 -38.56 3.98 44.37
CA GLY A 54 -39.50 5.12 44.21
C GLY A 54 -38.91 6.44 44.74
N ASN A 55 -39.56 7.58 44.42
CA ASN A 55 -39.22 8.97 44.82
C ASN A 55 -37.95 9.56 44.14
N ASN A 56 -37.81 10.89 43.93
CA ASN A 56 -38.50 12.02 44.59
C ASN A 56 -38.71 13.26 43.68
N THR A 57 -39.82 13.99 43.88
CA THR A 57 -40.04 15.47 43.76
C THR A 57 -39.45 16.28 42.58
N ARG A 58 -40.25 16.91 41.69
CA ARG A 58 -40.86 18.29 41.75
C ARG A 58 -39.87 19.45 41.39
N ASP A 59 -40.25 20.58 40.75
CA ASP A 59 -41.57 21.10 40.31
C ASP A 59 -41.45 22.26 39.28
N TYR A 60 -42.55 22.59 38.57
CA TYR A 60 -42.91 23.86 37.85
C TYR A 60 -42.02 24.38 36.67
N THR A 61 -42.53 25.13 35.66
CA THR A 61 -43.89 25.72 35.42
C THR A 61 -44.27 25.80 33.93
N ASN A 62 -45.58 26.00 33.68
CA ASN A 62 -46.26 26.42 32.43
C ASN A 62 -45.62 27.68 31.77
N THR A 63 -45.86 28.06 30.51
CA THR A 63 -47.14 28.19 29.75
C THR A 63 -46.91 27.97 28.23
N LEU A 64 -47.85 28.09 27.27
CA LEU A 64 -49.22 28.67 27.22
C LEU A 64 -50.11 27.88 26.20
N TRP A 65 -50.91 28.56 25.39
CA TRP A 65 -51.83 28.10 24.33
C TRP A 65 -51.66 29.00 23.09
N ASP A 66 -51.98 28.52 21.89
CA ASP A 66 -53.18 29.03 21.17
C ASP A 66 -53.61 28.08 20.03
N SER A 67 -54.69 28.43 19.34
CA SER A 67 -55.53 27.56 18.53
C SER A 67 -55.77 28.10 17.11
N ASN A 68 -56.04 27.19 16.15
CA ASN A 68 -57.24 27.29 15.32
C ASN A 68 -57.52 26.02 14.50
N GLN A 69 -58.78 25.87 14.10
CA GLN A 69 -59.25 24.85 13.15
C GLN A 69 -59.44 25.49 11.76
N GLN A 70 -59.30 24.71 10.69
CA GLN A 70 -60.33 24.66 9.65
C GLN A 70 -60.13 23.45 8.72
N THR A 71 -61.25 22.80 8.38
CA THR A 71 -61.40 21.84 7.28
C THR A 71 -62.29 22.49 6.20
N TYR A 72 -62.19 22.05 4.94
CA TYR A 72 -63.32 21.57 4.11
C TYR A 72 -62.84 21.16 2.69
N HIS A 73 -63.75 20.52 1.95
CA HIS A 73 -63.63 19.93 0.59
C HIS A 73 -63.24 20.98 -0.50
N HIS A 74 -62.78 20.65 -1.72
CA HIS A 74 -63.36 19.70 -2.70
C HIS A 74 -62.39 19.27 -3.82
N ASP A 75 -62.91 18.43 -4.73
CA ASP A 75 -62.28 17.82 -5.91
C ASP A 75 -61.94 18.82 -7.04
N HIS A 76 -60.93 18.51 -7.87
CA HIS A 76 -61.16 18.08 -9.27
C HIS A 76 -59.88 17.71 -10.04
N VAL A 77 -60.02 16.76 -10.98
CA VAL A 77 -59.06 16.45 -12.05
C VAL A 77 -59.32 17.34 -13.26
N PRO A 78 -58.27 17.74 -14.02
CA PRO A 78 -58.38 17.70 -15.47
C PRO A 78 -57.13 17.15 -16.19
N GLU A 79 -57.35 16.37 -17.25
CA GLU A 79 -56.40 16.26 -18.37
C GLU A 79 -56.39 17.58 -19.18
N PRO A 80 -55.44 17.76 -20.11
CA PRO A 80 -55.92 17.75 -21.50
C PRO A 80 -55.01 17.01 -22.49
N GLY A 81 -55.63 16.52 -23.56
CA GLY A 81 -54.95 15.82 -24.67
C GLY A 81 -54.47 16.72 -25.81
N SER A 82 -54.13 16.05 -26.92
CA SER A 82 -53.59 16.63 -28.18
C SER A 82 -54.53 17.59 -28.92
N LEU A 83 -53.98 18.37 -29.88
CA LEU A 83 -54.39 18.37 -31.30
C LEU A 83 -53.53 19.32 -32.18
N HIS A 84 -53.28 18.92 -33.44
CA HIS A 84 -52.93 19.73 -34.64
C HIS A 84 -51.74 20.73 -34.63
N SER A 85 -51.29 21.27 -35.79
CA SER A 85 -50.71 20.67 -37.02
C SER A 85 -50.37 21.77 -38.04
N GLY A 86 -49.24 21.69 -38.75
CA GLY A 86 -48.92 22.51 -39.92
C GLY A 86 -47.51 22.19 -40.44
N LEU A 87 -47.33 21.54 -41.59
CA LEU A 87 -47.45 22.05 -42.97
C LEU A 87 -46.36 23.07 -43.35
N PHE A 88 -45.41 22.65 -44.21
CA PHE A 88 -45.12 23.36 -45.45
C PHE A 88 -44.37 22.48 -46.48
N SER A 89 -44.63 22.74 -47.77
CA SER A 89 -43.98 22.14 -48.94
C SER A 89 -44.31 22.99 -50.19
N CYS A 90 -43.76 22.80 -51.39
CA CYS A 90 -42.79 21.82 -51.88
C CYS A 90 -42.04 22.37 -53.11
N SER A 91 -40.81 21.92 -53.39
CA SER A 91 -40.37 21.52 -54.75
C SER A 91 -38.89 21.10 -54.78
N THR A 92 -38.37 20.15 -55.56
CA THR A 92 -38.75 19.39 -56.78
C THR A 92 -38.45 20.00 -58.16
N THR A 93 -37.22 19.75 -58.65
CA THR A 93 -36.86 19.29 -60.02
C THR A 93 -35.60 18.39 -59.84
N GLY A 94 -35.24 17.37 -60.62
CA GLY A 94 -35.66 16.82 -61.92
C GLY A 94 -34.39 16.50 -62.74
N SER A 95 -34.22 15.43 -63.53
CA SER A 95 -35.04 14.26 -63.89
C SER A 95 -34.21 13.18 -64.64
N GLY A 96 -34.78 12.00 -64.97
CA GLY A 96 -34.18 10.95 -65.84
C GLY A 96 -33.70 9.69 -65.09
N ILE A 97 -34.36 8.52 -65.01
CA ILE A 97 -35.30 7.72 -65.85
C ILE A 97 -34.64 6.74 -66.85
N ARG A 98 -34.55 5.44 -66.45
CA ARG A 98 -34.96 4.19 -67.17
C ARG A 98 -34.38 2.95 -66.44
N LYS A 99 -35.13 2.20 -65.62
CA LYS A 99 -36.04 1.07 -65.94
C LYS A 99 -35.42 -0.13 -66.68
N ARG A 100 -35.27 -1.28 -65.97
CA ARG A 100 -35.98 -2.56 -66.22
C ARG A 100 -35.83 -3.53 -65.02
N GLU A 101 -36.68 -4.55 -64.96
CA GLU A 101 -36.89 -5.49 -63.82
C GLU A 101 -36.61 -6.97 -64.27
N PRO A 102 -37.06 -8.06 -63.60
CA PRO A 102 -36.29 -8.79 -62.58
C PRO A 102 -36.26 -10.33 -62.77
N ALA A 103 -35.62 -11.11 -61.87
CA ALA A 103 -35.95 -12.53 -61.65
C ALA A 103 -35.40 -13.16 -60.32
N SER A 104 -36.31 -13.86 -59.60
CA SER A 104 -36.15 -15.09 -58.77
C SER A 104 -34.93 -15.38 -57.87
N SER A 105 -35.23 -15.71 -56.60
CA SER A 105 -34.51 -16.67 -55.73
C SER A 105 -35.12 -18.09 -55.86
N PRO A 106 -34.56 -19.19 -55.26
CA PRO A 106 -34.73 -19.52 -53.83
C PRO A 106 -33.55 -20.28 -53.16
N LEU A 107 -33.78 -20.86 -51.96
CA LEU A 107 -32.85 -21.61 -51.08
C LEU A 107 -33.04 -23.17 -51.19
N PRO A 108 -32.69 -24.00 -50.19
CA PRO A 108 -31.45 -24.78 -50.03
C PRO A 108 -31.67 -26.31 -50.23
N PRO A 109 -30.76 -27.21 -49.79
CA PRO A 109 -31.06 -27.99 -48.56
C PRO A 109 -29.82 -28.46 -47.75
N SER A 110 -30.05 -29.29 -46.73
CA SER A 110 -29.03 -29.93 -45.87
C SER A 110 -29.33 -31.42 -45.58
N THR A 111 -28.28 -32.21 -45.31
CA THR A 111 -28.30 -33.66 -44.94
C THR A 111 -26.94 -34.06 -44.31
N LEU A 112 -26.74 -35.18 -43.61
CA LEU A 112 -27.48 -35.84 -42.51
C LEU A 112 -26.72 -37.16 -42.15
N LEU A 113 -26.25 -37.27 -40.89
CA LEU A 113 -26.03 -38.52 -40.12
C LEU A 113 -25.09 -39.66 -40.61
N SER A 114 -24.88 -40.58 -39.66
CA SER A 114 -24.23 -41.91 -39.69
C SER A 114 -22.69 -41.96 -39.54
N THR A 115 -22.06 -42.92 -38.87
CA THR A 115 -22.21 -43.66 -37.56
C THR A 115 -21.22 -44.84 -37.59
N SER A 116 -21.02 -45.53 -36.46
CA SER A 116 -20.18 -46.74 -36.28
C SER A 116 -18.66 -46.56 -36.43
N SER A 117 -17.84 -47.47 -35.91
CA SER A 117 -17.60 -47.87 -34.51
C SER A 117 -16.49 -48.94 -34.49
N ASP A 118 -15.91 -49.19 -33.31
CA ASP A 118 -15.09 -50.38 -33.02
C ASP A 118 -13.74 -50.51 -33.80
N SER A 119 -12.72 -51.24 -33.36
CA SER A 119 -12.55 -51.99 -32.11
C SER A 119 -11.10 -51.90 -31.58
N LEU A 120 -11.00 -51.95 -30.25
CA LEU A 120 -9.90 -52.47 -29.42
C LEU A 120 -8.86 -53.39 -30.11
N GLY A 121 -7.59 -53.16 -29.82
CA GLY A 121 -6.47 -54.10 -29.98
C GLY A 121 -5.34 -53.74 -29.01
N SER A 122 -4.77 -54.70 -28.29
CA SER A 122 -3.91 -54.45 -27.12
C SER A 122 -2.73 -55.43 -27.00
N VAL A 123 -1.89 -55.21 -25.97
CA VAL A 123 -0.72 -56.03 -25.54
C VAL A 123 0.58 -55.81 -26.34
N GLY A 124 1.70 -55.58 -25.62
CA GLY A 124 3.04 -55.45 -26.20
C GLY A 124 4.09 -54.83 -25.27
N LEU A 125 4.55 -55.57 -24.25
CA LEU A 125 5.67 -55.16 -23.38
C LEU A 125 7.02 -55.52 -24.05
N THR A 126 8.05 -54.65 -23.96
CA THR A 126 9.25 -54.84 -23.10
C THR A 126 10.44 -53.92 -23.43
N SER A 127 10.88 -53.13 -22.42
CA SER A 127 12.29 -52.91 -22.01
C SER A 127 13.35 -52.17 -22.87
N ILE A 128 14.38 -51.68 -22.15
CA ILE A 128 15.72 -51.20 -22.57
C ILE A 128 15.86 -49.71 -22.96
N SER A 129 16.44 -48.95 -22.02
CA SER A 129 17.28 -47.75 -22.23
C SER A 129 18.75 -48.14 -21.92
N PRO A 130 19.78 -47.28 -22.09
CA PRO A 130 19.81 -45.93 -22.66
C PRO A 130 20.91 -45.78 -23.76
N ILE A 131 21.21 -44.54 -24.20
CA ILE A 131 22.60 -44.04 -24.38
C ILE A 131 22.61 -42.50 -24.55
N VAL A 132 23.68 -41.86 -24.10
CA VAL A 132 23.96 -40.41 -24.25
C VAL A 132 25.36 -40.25 -24.88
N PRO A 133 25.54 -39.41 -25.91
CA PRO A 133 26.87 -38.99 -26.38
C PRO A 133 27.39 -37.78 -25.58
N SER A 134 28.69 -37.74 -25.24
CA SER A 134 29.25 -36.70 -24.35
C SER A 134 30.78 -36.51 -24.48
N TYR A 135 31.27 -35.31 -24.14
CA TYR A 135 32.70 -34.95 -23.86
C TYR A 135 33.67 -34.98 -25.07
N PRO A 136 34.96 -34.55 -24.93
CA PRO A 136 35.72 -33.96 -23.80
C PRO A 136 36.21 -32.50 -24.10
N ILE A 137 37.13 -31.78 -23.42
CA ILE A 137 38.16 -32.02 -22.37
C ILE A 137 38.02 -30.92 -21.25
N SER A 138 38.94 -30.84 -20.27
CA SER A 138 38.99 -29.89 -19.13
C SER A 138 40.32 -29.04 -19.09
N PRO A 139 40.59 -28.17 -18.08
CA PRO A 139 41.55 -27.03 -18.20
C PRO A 139 42.92 -27.19 -17.51
N THR A 140 43.83 -26.21 -17.72
CA THR A 140 45.10 -26.01 -16.96
C THR A 140 45.53 -24.52 -16.84
N LEU A 141 46.29 -24.16 -15.80
CA LEU A 141 46.94 -22.84 -15.61
C LEU A 141 48.40 -22.84 -16.11
N ASN A 142 48.95 -21.68 -16.55
CA ASN A 142 50.08 -21.01 -15.83
C ASN A 142 50.53 -19.62 -16.36
N ARG A 143 51.51 -19.03 -15.63
CA ARG A 143 51.98 -17.63 -15.64
C ARG A 143 53.04 -17.22 -16.70
N CYS A 144 53.18 -15.90 -16.86
CA CYS A 144 54.42 -15.08 -16.72
C CYS A 144 55.19 -14.48 -17.94
N PHE A 145 55.47 -13.17 -17.82
CA PHE A 145 56.47 -12.31 -18.53
C PHE A 145 56.36 -12.18 -20.07
N PHE A 146 56.66 -11.05 -20.74
CA PHE A 146 57.24 -9.72 -20.40
C PHE A 146 56.60 -8.65 -21.36
N LYS A 147 57.00 -7.38 -21.62
CA LYS A 147 58.18 -6.52 -21.32
C LYS A 147 57.76 -5.01 -21.26
N LEU A 148 58.66 -4.08 -21.64
CA LEU A 148 58.52 -2.60 -21.76
C LEU A 148 59.47 -2.13 -22.91
N PRO A 149 59.33 -0.93 -23.56
CA PRO A 149 59.45 0.42 -22.96
C PRO A 149 58.53 1.51 -23.61
N HIS A 150 58.57 2.83 -23.36
CA HIS A 150 59.39 3.70 -22.48
C HIS A 150 58.57 4.90 -21.91
N ARG A 151 59.21 5.84 -21.22
CA ARG A 151 58.61 7.04 -20.54
C ARG A 151 59.33 8.32 -21.00
N PRO A 152 58.79 9.54 -20.76
CA PRO A 152 59.21 10.25 -19.54
C PRO A 152 58.13 11.13 -18.85
N SER A 153 58.53 11.64 -17.68
CA SER A 153 57.87 12.57 -16.74
C SER A 153 59.03 13.34 -16.02
N PRO A 154 58.88 14.23 -15.00
CA PRO A 154 57.67 14.64 -14.23
C PRO A 154 57.62 16.15 -13.81
N ARG A 155 56.61 16.51 -12.98
CA ARG A 155 56.75 17.40 -11.79
C ARG A 155 55.66 17.05 -10.74
N ARG A 156 55.64 17.72 -9.56
CA ARG A 156 55.21 17.14 -8.26
C ARG A 156 54.28 18.08 -7.41
N PRO A 157 53.76 17.70 -6.19
CA PRO A 157 52.36 17.94 -5.80
C PRO A 157 52.17 18.53 -4.35
N MET A 158 51.21 17.98 -3.57
CA MET A 158 50.82 18.24 -2.14
C MET A 158 49.60 19.18 -2.00
N ALA A 159 48.76 19.13 -0.94
CA ALA A 159 48.83 18.42 0.36
C ALA A 159 47.46 17.89 0.86
N PHE A 160 47.40 17.38 2.10
CA PHE A 160 46.24 16.76 2.80
C PHE A 160 46.13 17.34 4.22
N SER A 161 44.95 17.32 4.88
CA SER A 161 44.82 17.72 6.30
C SER A 161 43.61 17.09 7.01
N THR A 162 43.70 16.98 8.35
CA THR A 162 42.75 16.35 9.28
C THR A 162 42.69 17.17 10.58
N TYR A 163 41.53 17.29 11.24
CA TYR A 163 41.45 17.84 12.61
C TYR A 163 40.42 17.14 13.50
N SER A 164 40.52 17.38 14.82
CA SER A 164 39.87 16.62 15.90
C SER A 164 39.09 17.52 16.89
N THR A 165 38.45 16.89 17.87
CA THR A 165 37.46 17.39 18.84
C THR A 165 37.97 18.38 19.91
N ALA A 166 37.11 19.33 20.33
CA ALA A 166 37.14 19.93 21.68
C ALA A 166 35.77 20.56 22.08
N SER A 167 35.63 20.84 23.38
CA SER A 167 34.42 21.05 24.22
C SER A 167 33.75 22.44 24.27
N SER A 168 32.40 22.41 24.35
CA SER A 168 31.48 23.07 25.33
C SER A 168 31.33 24.61 25.54
N ASP A 169 30.13 24.93 26.10
CA ASP A 169 29.74 26.05 26.99
C ASP A 169 29.18 27.43 26.48
N ILE A 170 27.84 27.48 26.44
CA ILE A 170 26.92 28.44 27.12
C ILE A 170 27.21 29.96 27.04
N SER A 171 26.31 30.73 26.40
CA SER A 171 25.60 31.90 26.98
C SER A 171 24.65 32.64 26.01
N THR A 172 23.54 33.18 26.53
CA THR A 172 22.65 34.20 25.90
C THR A 172 22.57 35.42 26.83
N PRO A 173 22.33 36.68 26.39
CA PRO A 173 20.93 37.14 26.21
C PRO A 173 20.62 38.40 25.32
N ARG A 174 19.34 38.53 24.94
CA ARG A 174 18.46 39.75 24.90
C ARG A 174 18.89 41.11 24.27
N SER A 175 18.31 41.38 23.10
CA SER A 175 17.38 42.52 22.78
C SER A 175 17.59 43.97 23.28
N ALA A 176 17.61 44.94 22.35
CA ALA A 176 16.94 46.26 22.48
C ALA A 176 16.79 47.01 21.13
N SER A 177 15.77 47.88 21.03
CA SER A 177 15.55 48.97 20.04
C SER A 177 15.40 50.30 20.84
N PRO A 178 15.16 51.52 20.27
CA PRO A 178 14.98 51.96 18.87
C PRO A 178 15.88 53.19 18.49
N SER A 179 15.71 53.88 17.36
CA SER A 179 14.92 55.15 17.29
C SER A 179 14.84 55.81 15.89
N ARG A 180 13.91 56.76 15.75
CA ARG A 180 13.60 57.67 14.59
C ARG A 180 14.72 58.75 14.38
N SER A 181 14.75 59.69 13.41
CA SER A 181 13.72 60.25 12.48
C SER A 181 14.26 61.17 11.35
N ILE A 182 13.52 61.27 10.23
CA ILE A 182 13.11 62.48 9.45
C ILE A 182 14.09 63.32 8.55
N ILE A 183 13.86 63.20 7.23
CA ILE A 183 13.63 64.22 6.14
C ILE A 183 14.44 65.54 6.07
N SER A 184 15.14 65.79 4.94
CA SER A 184 14.95 66.95 3.98
C SER A 184 16.17 67.13 3.01
N ALA A 185 16.16 68.05 2.03
CA ALA A 185 15.41 68.01 0.75
C ALA A 185 15.98 69.00 -0.32
N ARG A 186 16.12 68.57 -1.61
CA ARG A 186 16.39 69.40 -2.84
C ARG A 186 17.73 70.20 -2.85
N SER A 187 18.29 70.74 -3.95
CA SER A 187 18.08 70.65 -5.42
C SER A 187 19.43 70.90 -6.15
N SER A 188 19.55 70.76 -7.49
CA SER A 188 19.52 71.90 -8.45
C SER A 188 19.80 71.45 -9.91
N HIS A 189 19.66 72.36 -10.90
CA HIS A 189 19.68 72.08 -12.36
C HIS A 189 20.91 72.61 -13.12
N SER A 190 21.27 71.96 -14.23
CA SER A 190 21.74 72.53 -15.53
C SER A 190 22.09 71.39 -16.51
N SER A 191 22.10 71.54 -17.84
CA SER A 191 21.50 72.53 -18.77
C SER A 191 21.35 71.85 -20.17
N VAL A 192 20.73 72.50 -21.16
CA VAL A 192 20.48 71.94 -22.51
C VAL A 192 21.06 72.85 -23.60
N SER A 193 21.63 72.27 -24.66
CA SER A 193 21.95 72.94 -25.92
C SER A 193 21.60 72.04 -27.12
N THR A 194 21.52 72.59 -28.34
CA THR A 194 20.70 72.00 -29.43
C THR A 194 21.34 71.98 -30.83
N LYS A 195 21.17 70.83 -31.51
CA LYS A 195 21.21 70.64 -32.99
C LYS A 195 22.59 70.93 -33.64
N ARG A 196 22.91 70.51 -34.88
CA ARG A 196 22.17 69.84 -35.97
C ARG A 196 23.18 69.13 -36.90
N LEU A 197 22.84 67.99 -37.50
CA LEU A 197 23.01 67.62 -38.93
C LEU A 197 22.80 66.11 -39.17
N SER A 198 22.74 65.69 -40.43
CA SER A 198 22.17 64.40 -40.87
C SER A 198 22.74 63.92 -42.21
N LEU A 199 22.36 62.69 -42.61
CA LEU A 199 22.72 61.92 -43.84
C LEU A 199 24.04 61.11 -43.72
N SER A 200 24.14 59.86 -44.21
CA SER A 200 23.08 58.92 -44.63
C SER A 200 23.56 57.46 -44.75
N LEU A 201 22.59 56.53 -44.79
CA LEU A 201 22.61 55.19 -45.42
C LEU A 201 23.28 53.97 -44.72
N GLN A 202 22.48 52.89 -44.69
CA GLN A 202 22.82 51.44 -44.66
C GLN A 202 23.48 50.80 -43.42
N ARG A 203 22.62 50.33 -42.50
CA ARG A 203 22.28 48.88 -42.42
C ARG A 203 20.91 48.66 -41.75
N ARG A 204 20.16 47.65 -42.18
CA ARG A 204 18.89 47.22 -41.55
C ARG A 204 19.18 46.30 -40.36
N GLN A 205 18.88 46.73 -39.12
CA GLN A 205 18.70 45.82 -37.98
C GLN A 205 18.03 46.54 -36.79
N SER A 206 16.72 46.36 -36.61
CA SER A 206 15.95 46.49 -35.35
C SER A 206 14.44 46.43 -35.65
N ALA A 207 13.63 46.27 -34.58
CA ALA A 207 12.16 46.27 -34.56
C ALA A 207 11.45 45.07 -35.20
N LEU A 208 11.37 43.96 -34.44
CA LEU A 208 10.10 43.26 -34.11
C LEU A 208 10.38 42.10 -33.12
N ASN A 209 10.46 42.41 -31.82
CA ASN A 209 10.46 41.42 -30.74
C ASN A 209 9.09 41.48 -30.02
N PRO A 210 8.16 40.55 -30.29
CA PRO A 210 6.85 40.51 -29.62
C PRO A 210 6.94 39.77 -28.27
N MET A 211 7.71 40.34 -27.33
CA MET A 211 7.61 39.98 -25.92
C MET A 211 7.44 41.26 -25.10
N SER A 212 6.18 41.67 -24.95
CA SER A 212 5.77 42.56 -23.85
C SER A 212 6.18 41.93 -22.52
N SER A 213 6.63 42.74 -21.57
CA SER A 213 6.89 42.30 -20.20
C SER A 213 5.65 41.61 -19.63
N VAL A 214 5.81 40.37 -19.17
CA VAL A 214 4.75 39.65 -18.46
C VAL A 214 4.46 40.40 -17.16
N ASP A 215 3.25 40.93 -17.03
CA ASP A 215 2.84 41.65 -15.82
C ASP A 215 2.49 40.63 -14.72
N ILE A 216 3.50 40.34 -13.89
CA ILE A 216 3.39 39.45 -12.74
C ILE A 216 2.33 39.96 -11.76
N SER A 217 2.14 41.29 -11.62
CA SER A 217 1.16 41.85 -10.69
C SER A 217 -0.28 41.66 -11.16
N ALA A 218 -0.53 41.80 -12.47
CA ALA A 218 -1.82 41.48 -13.06
C ALA A 218 -2.15 39.97 -12.99
N ILE A 219 -1.13 39.11 -13.13
CA ILE A 219 -1.30 37.66 -12.94
C ILE A 219 -1.61 37.33 -11.47
N GLU A 220 -0.89 37.91 -10.50
CA GLU A 220 -1.20 37.74 -9.08
C GLU A 220 -2.61 38.21 -8.71
N GLU A 221 -3.08 39.32 -9.29
CA GLU A 221 -4.42 39.84 -9.04
C GLU A 221 -5.50 38.95 -9.70
N GLN A 222 -5.26 38.44 -10.91
CA GLN A 222 -6.11 37.42 -11.52
C GLN A 222 -6.14 36.11 -10.71
N MET A 223 -5.00 35.68 -10.14
CA MET A 223 -4.95 34.51 -9.26
C MET A 223 -5.72 34.75 -7.95
N LYS A 224 -5.66 35.96 -7.36
CA LYS A 224 -6.47 36.34 -6.19
C LYS A 224 -7.96 36.36 -6.53
N MET A 225 -8.35 36.88 -7.70
CA MET A 225 -9.74 36.85 -8.20
C MET A 225 -10.23 35.42 -8.44
N ALA A 226 -9.45 34.57 -9.11
CA ALA A 226 -9.78 33.17 -9.34
C ALA A 226 -9.88 32.37 -8.02
N ALA A 227 -9.03 32.66 -7.04
CA ALA A 227 -9.13 32.09 -5.69
C ALA A 227 -10.41 32.56 -4.97
N LEU A 228 -10.84 33.81 -5.15
CA LEU A 228 -12.08 34.34 -4.58
C LEU A 228 -13.34 33.74 -5.22
N ASP A 229 -13.37 33.53 -6.53
CA ASP A 229 -14.50 32.85 -7.19
C ASP A 229 -14.50 31.34 -6.93
N GLY A 230 -13.33 30.70 -6.80
CA GLY A 230 -13.21 29.34 -6.27
C GLY A 230 -13.77 29.23 -4.84
N LEU A 231 -13.40 30.16 -3.96
CA LEU A 231 -13.94 30.26 -2.60
C LEU A 231 -15.45 30.50 -2.60
N ARG A 232 -16.02 31.29 -3.53
CA ARG A 232 -17.47 31.45 -3.69
C ARG A 232 -18.16 30.14 -4.08
N GLY A 233 -17.57 29.35 -4.98
CA GLY A 233 -18.06 28.01 -5.30
C GLY A 233 -18.05 27.08 -4.08
N TYR A 234 -16.93 27.02 -3.35
CA TYR A 234 -16.79 26.16 -2.16
C TYR A 234 -17.62 26.63 -0.95
N ALA A 235 -17.93 27.92 -0.84
CA ALA A 235 -18.71 28.49 0.27
C ALA A 235 -20.20 28.11 0.22
N GLN A 236 -20.74 27.78 -0.96
CA GLN A 236 -22.14 27.36 -1.06
C GLN A 236 -22.34 25.95 -0.47
N ASN A 237 -23.39 25.77 0.32
CA ASN A 237 -23.84 24.47 0.83
C ASN A 237 -24.92 23.83 -0.06
N HIS A 238 -24.93 24.19 -1.34
CA HIS A 238 -25.83 23.62 -2.33
C HIS A 238 -25.16 22.42 -3.01
N TYR A 239 -25.65 21.23 -2.70
CA TYR A 239 -25.20 19.97 -3.28
C TYR A 239 -25.84 19.79 -4.66
N GLY A 240 -25.24 20.41 -5.69
CA GLY A 240 -25.63 20.18 -7.07
C GLY A 240 -25.39 18.73 -7.45
N GLU A 241 -26.43 18.01 -7.86
CA GLU A 241 -26.32 16.60 -8.24
C GLU A 241 -25.52 16.45 -9.54
N VAL A 242 -24.50 15.60 -9.54
CA VAL A 242 -23.70 15.35 -10.75
C VAL A 242 -24.50 14.46 -11.69
N GLN A 243 -25.03 15.08 -12.74
CA GLN A 243 -25.82 14.44 -13.80
C GLN A 243 -24.95 14.11 -15.02
N GLN A 244 -25.04 12.88 -15.52
CA GLN A 244 -24.34 12.44 -16.72
C GLN A 244 -25.20 12.71 -17.96
N TYR A 245 -25.07 13.89 -18.55
CA TYR A 245 -25.88 14.33 -19.70
C TYR A 245 -25.65 13.56 -21.00
N ARG A 246 -24.54 12.79 -21.09
CA ARG A 246 -24.20 11.89 -22.22
C ARG A 246 -23.40 10.71 -21.71
N THR A 247 -23.65 9.52 -22.26
CA THR A 247 -22.77 8.36 -22.13
C THR A 247 -21.38 8.67 -22.69
N THR A 248 -20.33 8.10 -22.09
CA THR A 248 -18.97 8.24 -22.60
C THR A 248 -18.68 7.14 -23.62
N ASP A 249 -18.60 7.49 -24.90
CA ASP A 249 -18.32 6.54 -25.99
C ASP A 249 -16.81 6.23 -26.07
N TYR A 250 -16.40 5.11 -25.48
CA TYR A 250 -15.02 4.61 -25.58
C TYR A 250 -14.79 3.82 -26.88
N VAL A 251 -13.67 4.07 -27.55
CA VAL A 251 -13.26 3.32 -28.75
C VAL A 251 -12.76 1.93 -28.34
N PRO A 252 -13.30 0.81 -28.87
CA PRO A 252 -12.78 -0.52 -28.57
C PRO A 252 -11.34 -0.71 -29.08
N GLN A 253 -10.47 -1.38 -28.32
CA GLN A 253 -9.07 -1.66 -28.68
C GLN A 253 -8.91 -2.35 -30.05
N SER A 254 -9.87 -3.21 -30.41
CA SER A 254 -9.95 -3.85 -31.73
C SER A 254 -10.06 -2.83 -32.87
N SER A 255 -10.93 -1.83 -32.69
CA SER A 255 -11.22 -0.75 -33.64
C SER A 255 -10.25 0.44 -33.57
N ALA A 256 -9.52 0.60 -32.45
CA ALA A 256 -8.57 1.70 -32.26
C ALA A 256 -7.41 1.66 -33.27
N GLY A 257 -6.91 2.84 -33.67
CA GLY A 257 -5.83 2.96 -34.64
C GLY A 257 -5.05 4.29 -34.54
N GLY A 258 -3.85 4.31 -35.12
CA GLY A 258 -2.98 5.48 -35.17
C GLY A 258 -2.68 6.05 -33.79
N TYR A 259 -2.78 7.38 -33.67
CA TYR A 259 -2.45 8.11 -32.44
C TYR A 259 -3.42 7.85 -31.26
N GLN A 260 -4.51 7.09 -31.46
CA GLN A 260 -5.34 6.62 -30.34
C GLN A 260 -4.60 5.58 -29.50
N ILE A 261 -3.95 4.60 -30.15
CA ILE A 261 -3.17 3.56 -29.48
C ILE A 261 -1.95 4.14 -28.78
N LEU A 262 -1.31 5.15 -29.37
CA LEU A 262 -0.15 5.84 -28.78
C LEU A 262 -0.51 6.79 -27.62
N ARG A 263 -1.80 6.97 -27.32
CA ARG A 263 -2.29 7.81 -26.20
C ARG A 263 -2.93 7.02 -25.06
N GLU A 264 -3.27 5.76 -25.28
CA GLU A 264 -3.85 4.89 -24.27
C GLU A 264 -2.72 4.07 -23.61
N PRO A 265 -2.34 4.34 -22.35
CA PRO A 265 -1.18 3.69 -21.72
C PRO A 265 -1.32 2.17 -21.62
N LEU A 266 -2.54 1.62 -21.61
CA LEU A 266 -2.79 0.17 -21.61
C LEU A 266 -2.60 -0.47 -23.01
N TRP A 267 -2.48 0.31 -24.09
CA TRP A 267 -2.29 -0.21 -25.45
C TRP A 267 -0.95 0.19 -26.09
N ASN A 268 -0.28 1.22 -25.57
CA ASN A 268 0.97 1.73 -26.11
C ASN A 268 2.18 0.83 -25.76
N LYS A 269 2.71 0.08 -26.73
CA LYS A 269 3.92 -0.74 -26.59
C LYS A 269 5.24 0.03 -26.84
N GLY A 270 5.18 1.34 -27.05
CA GLY A 270 6.35 2.17 -27.39
C GLY A 270 7.02 1.71 -28.69
N LEU A 271 8.29 1.30 -28.64
CA LEU A 271 9.02 0.81 -29.82
C LEU A 271 8.93 -0.71 -30.03
N SER A 272 8.25 -1.45 -29.14
CA SER A 272 8.07 -2.90 -29.24
C SER A 272 6.86 -3.35 -30.08
N PHE A 273 6.13 -2.43 -30.73
CA PHE A 273 5.17 -2.82 -31.78
C PHE A 273 5.88 -3.52 -32.94
N THR A 274 5.36 -4.69 -33.33
CA THR A 274 5.81 -5.50 -34.48
C THR A 274 5.55 -4.80 -35.83
N PRO A 275 6.17 -5.25 -36.94
CA PRO A 275 5.86 -4.73 -38.28
C PRO A 275 4.37 -4.81 -38.61
N ASP A 276 3.73 -5.94 -38.30
CA ASP A 276 2.33 -6.20 -38.65
C ASP A 276 1.38 -5.37 -37.80
N GLU A 277 1.66 -5.15 -36.51
CA GLU A 277 0.94 -4.16 -35.70
C GLU A 277 1.13 -2.75 -36.27
N ARG A 278 2.36 -2.35 -36.63
CA ARG A 278 2.63 -1.00 -37.16
C ARG A 278 1.88 -0.71 -38.46
N VAL A 279 1.70 -1.71 -39.32
CA VAL A 279 0.87 -1.60 -40.54
C VAL A 279 -0.62 -1.67 -40.20
N SER A 280 -1.09 -2.75 -39.59
CA SER A 280 -2.53 -2.99 -39.34
C SER A 280 -3.18 -1.97 -38.42
N LYS A 281 -2.41 -1.32 -37.54
CA LYS A 281 -2.86 -0.27 -36.63
C LYS A 281 -2.47 1.15 -37.07
N ASN A 282 -1.98 1.36 -38.29
CA ASN A 282 -1.63 2.69 -38.83
C ASN A 282 -0.60 3.47 -37.97
N LEU A 283 0.41 2.78 -37.43
CA LEU A 283 1.48 3.40 -36.59
C LEU A 283 2.75 3.72 -37.39
N THR A 284 2.90 3.16 -38.60
CA THR A 284 4.02 3.45 -39.51
C THR A 284 4.15 4.95 -39.77
N GLY A 285 5.30 5.54 -39.41
CA GLY A 285 5.56 6.97 -39.52
C GLY A 285 5.12 7.82 -38.32
N LEU A 286 4.28 7.28 -37.41
CA LEU A 286 3.95 7.94 -36.13
C LEU A 286 5.00 7.67 -35.04
N ILE A 287 5.71 6.55 -35.15
CA ILE A 287 6.84 6.17 -34.28
C ILE A 287 8.12 5.93 -35.10
N PRO A 288 9.32 6.13 -34.51
CA PRO A 288 10.60 5.81 -35.15
C PRO A 288 10.64 4.42 -35.79
N HIS A 289 11.35 4.30 -36.92
CA HIS A 289 11.50 3.02 -37.65
C HIS A 289 12.20 1.93 -36.84
N ALA A 290 13.00 2.30 -35.83
CA ALA A 290 13.59 1.36 -34.90
C ALA A 290 12.52 0.49 -34.21
N MET A 291 12.77 -0.81 -34.17
CA MET A 291 12.02 -1.80 -33.41
C MET A 291 12.90 -2.26 -32.26
N GLU A 292 12.32 -2.38 -31.06
CA GLU A 292 13.08 -2.64 -29.84
C GLU A 292 12.46 -3.76 -29.01
N SER A 293 13.32 -4.53 -28.34
CA SER A 293 12.88 -5.47 -27.31
C SER A 293 12.48 -4.73 -26.03
N VAL A 294 11.68 -5.35 -25.16
CA VAL A 294 11.24 -4.70 -23.92
C VAL A 294 12.43 -4.43 -22.99
N GLU A 295 13.44 -5.31 -22.97
CA GLU A 295 14.69 -5.13 -22.21
C GLU A 295 15.47 -3.90 -22.70
N THR A 296 15.41 -3.60 -24.00
CA THR A 296 16.02 -2.40 -24.58
C THR A 296 15.29 -1.14 -24.10
N GLN A 297 13.96 -1.19 -24.00
CA GLN A 297 13.16 -0.09 -23.44
C GLN A 297 13.40 0.06 -21.92
N VAL A 298 13.46 -1.04 -21.15
CA VAL A 298 13.80 -1.06 -19.71
C VAL A 298 15.18 -0.45 -19.47
N ALA A 299 16.19 -0.82 -20.27
CA ALA A 299 17.55 -0.27 -20.17
C ALA A 299 17.58 1.25 -20.43
N ARG A 300 16.75 1.76 -21.37
CA ARG A 300 16.57 3.21 -21.56
C ARG A 300 15.94 3.86 -20.34
N CYS A 301 14.87 3.29 -19.79
CA CYS A 301 14.20 3.81 -18.60
C CYS A 301 15.16 3.89 -17.41
N MET A 302 15.90 2.82 -17.10
CA MET A 302 16.89 2.82 -16.03
C MET A 302 18.03 3.83 -16.27
N LYS A 303 18.46 4.03 -17.51
CA LYS A 303 19.44 5.09 -17.85
C LYS A 303 18.90 6.50 -17.60
N VAL A 304 17.61 6.75 -17.82
CA VAL A 304 16.98 8.04 -17.49
C VAL A 304 16.80 8.19 -15.98
N ILE A 305 16.31 7.16 -15.28
CA ILE A 305 16.18 7.14 -13.81
C ILE A 305 17.53 7.45 -13.14
N ASN A 306 18.61 6.81 -13.58
CA ASN A 306 19.94 6.99 -13.02
C ASN A 306 20.63 8.31 -13.41
N SER A 307 20.02 9.13 -14.28
CA SER A 307 20.42 10.52 -14.55
C SER A 307 19.74 11.54 -13.64
N ARG A 308 18.71 11.14 -12.88
CA ARG A 308 17.95 12.01 -11.97
C ARG A 308 18.63 12.10 -10.60
N GLN A 309 18.67 13.31 -10.04
CA GLN A 309 19.38 13.60 -8.79
C GLN A 309 18.52 13.35 -7.54
N THR A 310 17.22 13.67 -7.60
CA THR A 310 16.31 13.47 -6.45
C THR A 310 15.37 12.28 -6.66
N ASN A 311 14.88 11.70 -5.56
CA ASN A 311 13.85 10.67 -5.63
C ASN A 311 12.52 11.18 -6.21
N ILE A 312 12.20 12.48 -6.03
CA ILE A 312 11.04 13.13 -6.65
C ILE A 312 11.21 13.18 -8.17
N ASP A 313 12.38 13.55 -8.70
CA ASP A 313 12.65 13.51 -10.14
C ASP A 313 12.50 12.09 -10.72
N LYS A 314 12.98 11.07 -9.98
CA LYS A 314 12.80 9.66 -10.35
C LYS A 314 11.31 9.26 -10.33
N TYR A 315 10.56 9.64 -9.29
CA TYR A 315 9.12 9.40 -9.19
C TYR A 315 8.33 10.08 -10.33
N LEU A 316 8.63 11.34 -10.65
CA LEU A 316 7.97 12.08 -11.73
C LEU A 316 8.21 11.42 -13.09
N TYR A 317 9.41 10.88 -13.33
CA TYR A 317 9.67 10.08 -14.53
C TYR A 317 8.89 8.75 -14.53
N LEU A 318 8.76 8.08 -13.38
CA LEU A 318 8.00 6.83 -13.25
C LEU A 318 6.48 7.02 -13.40
N SER A 319 5.90 8.10 -12.84
CA SER A 319 4.50 8.48 -13.09
C SER A 319 4.30 8.90 -14.55
N ALA A 320 5.22 9.68 -15.15
CA ALA A 320 5.14 10.00 -16.58
C ALA A 320 5.18 8.74 -17.47
N LEU A 321 6.03 7.76 -17.14
CA LEU A 321 6.09 6.46 -17.83
C LEU A 321 4.80 5.66 -17.67
N LYS A 322 4.25 5.56 -16.45
CA LYS A 322 2.95 4.91 -16.16
C LYS A 322 1.81 5.53 -16.97
N ASN A 323 1.83 6.85 -17.15
CA ASN A 323 0.86 7.62 -17.93
C ASN A 323 1.18 7.70 -19.44
N ASP A 324 2.09 6.85 -19.96
CA ASP A 324 2.48 6.78 -21.37
C ASP A 324 2.48 5.32 -21.88
N ASN A 325 3.11 4.39 -21.15
CA ASN A 325 3.20 2.97 -21.45
C ASN A 325 3.17 2.16 -20.13
N LEU A 326 2.03 1.55 -19.85
CA LEU A 326 1.72 0.95 -18.56
C LEU A 326 2.47 -0.38 -18.34
N ASP A 327 2.60 -1.18 -19.39
CA ASP A 327 3.37 -2.44 -19.36
C ASP A 327 4.86 -2.19 -19.13
N LEU A 328 5.44 -1.21 -19.81
CA LEU A 328 6.84 -0.83 -19.60
C LEU A 328 7.08 -0.27 -18.20
N PHE A 329 6.15 0.52 -17.65
CA PHE A 329 6.21 0.95 -16.24
C PHE A 329 6.26 -0.25 -15.29
N TYR A 330 5.34 -1.21 -15.43
CA TYR A 330 5.32 -2.37 -14.54
C TYR A 330 6.49 -3.33 -14.77
N ARG A 331 6.98 -3.50 -16.00
CA ARG A 331 8.18 -4.29 -16.29
C ARG A 331 9.43 -3.67 -15.65
N VAL A 332 9.62 -2.35 -15.81
CA VAL A 332 10.71 -1.60 -15.16
C VAL A 332 10.63 -1.74 -13.64
N LEU A 333 9.44 -1.61 -13.04
CA LEU A 333 9.23 -1.73 -11.59
C LEU A 333 9.48 -3.15 -11.06
N ILE A 334 9.01 -4.19 -11.76
CA ILE A 334 9.19 -5.60 -11.35
C ILE A 334 10.66 -5.99 -11.42
N ASP A 335 11.35 -5.69 -12.52
CA ASP A 335 12.75 -6.10 -12.74
C ASP A 335 13.75 -5.40 -11.81
N ASN A 336 13.37 -4.25 -11.24
CA ASN A 336 14.22 -3.40 -10.42
C ASN A 336 13.58 -3.09 -9.05
N VAL A 337 12.70 -3.98 -8.55
CA VAL A 337 11.82 -3.73 -7.39
C VAL A 337 12.58 -3.23 -6.16
N ARG A 338 13.79 -3.74 -5.90
CA ARG A 338 14.67 -3.32 -4.80
C ARG A 338 15.14 -1.86 -4.88
N GLU A 339 15.32 -1.29 -6.08
CA GLU A 339 15.65 0.13 -6.26
C GLU A 339 14.38 1.00 -6.40
N LEU A 340 13.37 0.51 -7.11
CA LEU A 340 12.25 1.35 -7.56
C LEU A 340 11.01 1.33 -6.65
N MET A 341 10.79 0.27 -5.85
CA MET A 341 9.71 0.26 -4.87
C MET A 341 9.81 1.43 -3.88
N PRO A 342 10.99 1.78 -3.32
CA PRO A 342 11.13 2.95 -2.44
C PRO A 342 10.87 4.31 -3.10
N LEU A 343 10.67 4.36 -4.43
CA LEU A 343 10.37 5.57 -5.21
C LEU A 343 8.86 5.70 -5.46
N VAL A 344 8.18 4.61 -5.82
CA VAL A 344 6.70 4.59 -6.03
C VAL A 344 5.91 4.37 -4.72
N TYR A 345 6.61 4.06 -3.63
CA TYR A 345 6.04 3.81 -2.30
C TYR A 345 6.93 4.44 -1.21
N THR A 346 6.87 3.94 0.03
CA THR A 346 7.61 4.51 1.16
C THR A 346 9.14 4.33 1.00
N PRO A 347 9.95 5.36 1.28
CA PRO A 347 9.58 6.66 1.87
C PRO A 347 9.10 7.71 0.85
N THR A 348 9.54 7.66 -0.41
CA THR A 348 9.42 8.77 -1.38
C THR A 348 7.97 9.21 -1.63
N ILE A 349 7.00 8.29 -1.59
CA ILE A 349 5.58 8.64 -1.76
C ILE A 349 5.07 9.61 -0.68
N GLY A 350 5.70 9.64 0.50
CA GLY A 350 5.41 10.64 1.53
C GLY A 350 5.85 12.05 1.10
N ASP A 351 7.04 12.18 0.52
CA ASP A 351 7.55 13.46 -0.01
C ASP A 351 6.74 13.93 -1.23
N VAL A 352 6.21 12.99 -2.03
CA VAL A 352 5.22 13.27 -3.08
C VAL A 352 3.91 13.77 -2.46
N CYS A 353 3.38 13.13 -1.42
CA CYS A 353 2.16 13.58 -0.73
C CYS A 353 2.32 14.94 -0.04
N LEU A 354 3.53 15.32 0.40
CA LEU A 354 3.77 16.68 0.91
C LEU A 354 3.67 17.76 -0.18
N GLN A 355 3.84 17.39 -1.45
CA GLN A 355 3.94 18.31 -2.59
C GLN A 355 2.91 18.05 -3.69
N TYR A 356 1.95 17.14 -3.48
CA TYR A 356 1.13 16.54 -4.55
C TYR A 356 0.41 17.57 -5.42
N SER A 357 -0.19 18.60 -4.82
CA SER A 357 -0.85 19.68 -5.56
C SER A 357 0.10 20.46 -6.49
N THR A 358 1.36 20.66 -6.08
CA THR A 358 2.41 21.31 -6.88
C THR A 358 2.98 20.38 -7.96
N LEU A 359 3.01 19.07 -7.70
CA LEU A 359 3.53 18.03 -8.61
C LEU A 359 2.47 17.47 -9.57
N TYR A 360 1.21 17.91 -9.46
CA TYR A 360 0.10 17.36 -10.23
C TYR A 360 0.22 17.68 -11.73
N THR A 361 0.17 16.63 -12.55
CA THR A 361 0.29 16.73 -14.02
C THR A 361 -0.84 16.02 -14.77
N ARG A 362 -1.35 14.90 -14.25
CA ARG A 362 -2.47 14.13 -14.80
C ARG A 362 -3.32 13.51 -13.67
N PRO A 363 -4.64 13.30 -13.90
CA PRO A 363 -5.48 12.56 -12.97
C PRO A 363 -5.14 11.07 -13.03
N GLU A 364 -4.72 10.49 -11.91
CA GLU A 364 -4.51 9.03 -11.76
C GLU A 364 -5.57 8.35 -10.87
N ALA A 365 -6.48 9.12 -10.28
CA ALA A 365 -7.40 8.67 -9.24
C ALA A 365 -8.82 9.24 -9.42
N LEU A 366 -9.78 8.69 -8.68
CA LEU A 366 -11.13 9.23 -8.54
C LEU A 366 -11.24 10.12 -7.30
N TYR A 367 -11.59 11.38 -7.50
CA TYR A 367 -11.69 12.40 -6.46
C TYR A 367 -13.17 12.62 -6.13
N ILE A 368 -13.58 12.35 -4.89
CA ILE A 368 -14.99 12.41 -4.45
C ILE A 368 -15.08 13.40 -3.29
N SER A 369 -15.61 14.61 -3.54
CA SER A 369 -15.74 15.63 -2.50
C SER A 369 -17.03 15.45 -1.68
N ILE A 370 -16.95 15.78 -0.39
CA ILE A 370 -18.14 15.84 0.48
C ILE A 370 -19.16 16.91 0.03
N LYS A 371 -18.75 17.85 -0.82
CA LYS A 371 -19.67 18.79 -1.51
C LYS A 371 -20.47 18.13 -2.65
N GLN A 372 -20.16 16.90 -3.03
CA GLN A 372 -20.81 16.14 -4.10
C GLN A 372 -21.62 14.93 -3.57
N ARG A 373 -22.01 14.96 -2.28
CA ARG A 373 -22.93 13.97 -1.70
C ARG A 373 -24.21 13.83 -2.53
N ARG A 374 -24.84 12.65 -2.43
CA ARG A 374 -25.86 12.06 -3.31
C ARG A 374 -25.35 11.65 -4.70
N SER A 375 -24.27 12.27 -5.20
CA SER A 375 -23.78 12.06 -6.56
C SER A 375 -22.75 10.93 -6.71
N ILE A 376 -22.36 10.25 -5.62
CA ILE A 376 -21.25 9.28 -5.61
C ILE A 376 -21.44 8.18 -6.66
N ARG A 377 -22.68 7.72 -6.89
CA ARG A 377 -23.03 6.72 -7.90
C ARG A 377 -22.67 7.16 -9.32
N THR A 378 -22.94 8.41 -9.69
CA THR A 378 -22.55 8.96 -11.01
C THR A 378 -21.04 9.12 -11.09
N ILE A 379 -20.40 9.58 -10.01
CA ILE A 379 -18.94 9.79 -9.97
C ILE A 379 -18.19 8.46 -10.15
N LEU A 380 -18.64 7.37 -9.51
CA LEU A 380 -18.11 6.02 -9.72
C LEU A 380 -18.27 5.54 -11.18
N ARG A 381 -19.42 5.82 -11.81
CA ARG A 381 -19.70 5.47 -13.22
C ARG A 381 -18.90 6.28 -14.25
N ASN A 382 -18.18 7.32 -13.82
CA ASN A 382 -17.24 8.07 -14.67
C ASN A 382 -15.85 7.42 -14.75
N TRP A 383 -15.57 6.34 -14.00
CA TRP A 383 -14.30 5.62 -14.10
C TRP A 383 -14.21 4.86 -15.45
N PRO A 384 -13.12 5.00 -16.22
CA PRO A 384 -13.04 4.49 -17.59
C PRO A 384 -12.89 2.95 -17.70
N TYR A 385 -12.57 2.26 -16.62
CA TYR A 385 -12.35 0.81 -16.62
C TYR A 385 -13.53 0.05 -15.99
N PRO A 386 -14.11 -0.95 -16.70
CA PRO A 386 -15.24 -1.72 -16.17
C PRO A 386 -14.81 -2.74 -15.11
N ASP A 387 -15.66 -2.88 -14.10
CA ASP A 387 -15.57 -3.85 -13.01
C ASP A 387 -14.21 -3.88 -12.29
N PRO A 388 -13.74 -2.77 -11.69
CA PRO A 388 -12.55 -2.80 -10.83
C PRO A 388 -12.72 -3.83 -9.71
N GLU A 389 -11.68 -4.61 -9.45
CA GLU A 389 -11.68 -5.70 -8.45
C GLU A 389 -11.12 -5.21 -7.11
N ILE A 390 -10.37 -4.11 -7.10
CA ILE A 390 -9.88 -3.47 -5.87
C ILE A 390 -9.81 -1.95 -5.96
N CYS A 391 -10.20 -1.28 -4.88
CA CYS A 391 -9.85 0.12 -4.63
C CYS A 391 -9.05 0.28 -3.34
N VAL A 392 -8.19 1.29 -3.32
CA VAL A 392 -7.57 1.83 -2.10
C VAL A 392 -8.12 3.23 -1.92
N VAL A 393 -8.69 3.50 -0.75
CA VAL A 393 -9.38 4.75 -0.43
C VAL A 393 -8.84 5.37 0.85
N THR A 394 -8.68 6.69 0.85
CA THR A 394 -8.25 7.51 2.00
C THR A 394 -9.06 8.81 2.07
N ASP A 395 -9.23 9.40 3.26
CA ASP A 395 -9.59 10.82 3.40
C ASP A 395 -8.37 11.74 3.58
N GLY A 396 -7.15 11.17 3.60
CA GLY A 396 -5.90 11.89 3.81
C GLY A 396 -5.73 12.52 5.19
N SER A 397 -6.48 12.07 6.22
CA SER A 397 -6.42 12.66 7.56
C SER A 397 -5.23 12.22 8.41
N ARG A 398 -4.57 11.10 8.08
CA ARG A 398 -3.37 10.61 8.76
C ARG A 398 -2.46 9.87 7.78
N ILE A 399 -1.87 10.59 6.83
CA ILE A 399 -0.87 10.04 5.90
C ILE A 399 0.40 9.67 6.67
N LEU A 400 0.71 8.38 6.75
CA LEU A 400 1.93 7.84 7.36
C LEU A 400 2.22 8.45 8.76
N GLY A 401 3.44 8.93 8.96
CA GLY A 401 3.85 9.77 10.11
C GLY A 401 3.81 11.28 9.82
N LEU A 402 3.13 11.72 8.75
CA LEU A 402 3.10 13.09 8.24
C LEU A 402 1.82 13.86 8.65
N GLY A 403 0.73 13.15 8.93
CA GLY A 403 -0.52 13.72 9.45
C GLY A 403 -1.56 14.06 8.38
N ASP A 404 -2.36 15.10 8.62
CA ASP A 404 -3.43 15.52 7.70
C ASP A 404 -2.82 16.23 6.48
N LEU A 405 -3.00 15.63 5.29
CA LEU A 405 -2.60 16.20 4.00
C LEU A 405 -3.79 16.44 3.06
N GLY A 406 -5.01 16.08 3.46
CA GLY A 406 -6.20 16.22 2.62
C GLY A 406 -6.08 15.48 1.29
N VAL A 407 -6.51 16.12 0.20
CA VAL A 407 -6.47 15.53 -1.16
C VAL A 407 -5.06 15.12 -1.59
N ASN A 408 -4.01 15.78 -1.10
CA ASN A 408 -2.63 15.41 -1.42
C ASN A 408 -2.26 13.98 -0.99
N GLY A 409 -3.01 13.40 -0.04
CA GLY A 409 -2.84 12.02 0.42
C GLY A 409 -3.15 10.94 -0.61
N VAL A 410 -3.80 11.28 -1.73
CA VAL A 410 -4.16 10.33 -2.80
C VAL A 410 -2.96 9.60 -3.41
N GLY A 411 -1.73 10.15 -3.28
CA GLY A 411 -0.50 9.47 -3.67
C GLY A 411 -0.33 8.09 -3.01
N ILE A 412 -0.83 7.90 -1.79
CA ILE A 412 -0.81 6.61 -1.11
C ILE A 412 -1.72 5.60 -1.83
N SER A 413 -2.96 5.97 -2.15
CA SER A 413 -3.89 5.12 -2.92
C SER A 413 -3.28 4.69 -4.27
N ILE A 414 -2.64 5.64 -4.96
CA ILE A 414 -1.96 5.41 -6.24
C ILE A 414 -0.77 4.45 -6.08
N GLY A 415 0.08 4.67 -5.07
CA GLY A 415 1.26 3.84 -4.80
C GLY A 415 0.91 2.41 -4.37
N LYS A 416 -0.06 2.23 -3.46
CA LYS A 416 -0.54 0.90 -3.02
C LYS A 416 -1.07 0.07 -4.19
N LEU A 417 -1.82 0.69 -5.11
CA LEU A 417 -2.36 -0.02 -6.28
C LEU A 417 -1.29 -0.32 -7.35
N ALA A 418 -0.26 0.52 -7.48
CA ALA A 418 0.94 0.15 -8.24
C ALA A 418 1.65 -1.07 -7.63
N LEU A 419 1.67 -1.20 -6.30
CA LEU A 419 2.21 -2.39 -5.62
C LEU A 419 1.28 -3.61 -5.70
N TYR A 420 -0.05 -3.45 -5.75
CA TYR A 420 -0.93 -4.58 -6.08
C TYR A 420 -0.60 -5.20 -7.43
N THR A 421 -0.32 -4.37 -8.42
CA THR A 421 0.08 -4.83 -9.76
C THR A 421 1.52 -5.37 -9.76
N GLY A 422 2.48 -4.64 -9.17
CA GLY A 422 3.91 -4.98 -9.18
C GLY A 422 4.30 -6.14 -8.25
N ALA A 423 3.63 -6.30 -7.11
CA ALA A 423 3.91 -7.34 -6.11
C ALA A 423 2.94 -8.53 -6.16
N ALA A 424 1.66 -8.39 -6.56
CA ALA A 424 0.76 -9.54 -6.71
C ALA A 424 0.36 -9.83 -8.16
N GLY A 425 0.21 -8.81 -9.00
CA GLY A 425 -0.26 -8.99 -10.37
C GLY A 425 -1.78 -8.97 -10.50
N ILE A 426 -2.49 -8.23 -9.65
CA ILE A 426 -3.81 -7.73 -10.06
C ILE A 426 -3.62 -6.88 -11.33
N HIS A 427 -4.49 -7.05 -12.33
CA HIS A 427 -4.35 -6.35 -13.60
C HIS A 427 -4.55 -4.83 -13.43
N PRO A 428 -3.78 -3.95 -14.12
CA PRO A 428 -3.84 -2.50 -13.88
C PRO A 428 -5.25 -1.90 -13.99
N SER A 429 -6.02 -2.27 -15.02
CA SER A 429 -7.40 -1.80 -15.21
C SER A 429 -8.41 -2.32 -14.18
N LYS A 430 -8.01 -3.27 -13.32
CA LYS A 430 -8.81 -3.76 -12.19
C LYS A 430 -8.54 -3.01 -10.88
N THR A 431 -7.70 -1.97 -10.95
CA THR A 431 -7.41 -1.07 -9.82
C THR A 431 -8.14 0.27 -9.94
N LEU A 432 -8.59 0.82 -8.80
CA LEU A 432 -9.26 2.13 -8.71
C LEU A 432 -8.73 2.91 -7.49
N PRO A 433 -7.84 3.90 -7.66
CA PRO A 433 -7.39 4.76 -6.55
C PRO A 433 -8.49 5.79 -6.23
N ILE A 434 -8.86 5.94 -4.95
CA ILE A 434 -9.89 6.90 -4.52
C ILE A 434 -9.34 7.83 -3.43
N VAL A 435 -9.77 9.08 -3.45
CA VAL A 435 -9.66 10.01 -2.30
C VAL A 435 -11.01 10.65 -1.99
N LEU A 436 -11.38 10.62 -0.70
CA LEU A 436 -12.59 11.24 -0.16
C LEU A 436 -12.23 12.63 0.37
N ASP A 437 -12.51 13.66 -0.41
CA ASP A 437 -12.20 15.04 -0.04
C ASP A 437 -13.22 15.60 0.95
N CYS A 438 -12.91 15.34 2.22
CA CYS A 438 -13.59 15.91 3.38
C CYS A 438 -13.03 17.28 3.79
N GLY A 439 -12.21 17.94 2.96
CA GLY A 439 -11.39 19.08 3.39
C GLY A 439 -10.19 18.65 4.25
N THR A 440 -9.50 19.61 4.86
CA THR A 440 -8.29 19.37 5.66
C THR A 440 -8.17 20.34 6.83
N ASN A 441 -7.60 19.88 7.94
CA ASN A 441 -7.26 20.72 9.08
C ASN A 441 -5.85 21.34 8.97
N ASN A 442 -5.09 21.01 7.93
CA ASN A 442 -3.73 21.48 7.70
C ASN A 442 -3.68 22.97 7.29
N GLU A 443 -3.14 23.81 8.17
CA GLU A 443 -2.98 25.25 7.97
C GLU A 443 -2.23 25.62 6.69
N THR A 444 -1.23 24.83 6.29
CA THR A 444 -0.40 25.10 5.11
C THR A 444 -1.21 24.85 3.85
N ASN A 445 -1.86 23.68 3.74
CA ASN A 445 -2.69 23.32 2.59
C ASN A 445 -3.89 24.28 2.43
N LEU A 446 -4.50 24.75 3.52
CA LEU A 446 -5.60 25.73 3.47
C LEU A 446 -5.16 27.11 2.95
N LYS A 447 -3.87 27.47 3.09
CA LYS A 447 -3.29 28.76 2.67
C LYS A 447 -2.57 28.70 1.33
N ASP A 448 -2.17 27.50 0.89
CA ASP A 448 -1.51 27.27 -0.39
C ASP A 448 -2.47 27.58 -1.56
N PRO A 449 -2.12 28.50 -2.49
CA PRO A 449 -2.91 28.78 -3.68
C PRO A 449 -2.92 27.62 -4.70
N LEU A 450 -1.99 26.67 -4.62
CA LEU A 450 -1.94 25.49 -5.49
C LEU A 450 -2.78 24.32 -4.97
N TYR A 451 -3.13 24.28 -3.68
CA TYR A 451 -3.88 23.15 -3.09
C TYR A 451 -5.16 22.80 -3.86
N LEU A 452 -5.23 21.54 -4.30
CA LEU A 452 -6.28 21.04 -5.20
C LEU A 452 -7.56 20.59 -4.49
N GLY A 453 -7.53 20.40 -3.17
CA GLY A 453 -8.69 19.97 -2.39
C GLY A 453 -9.56 21.11 -1.87
N LEU A 454 -10.70 20.74 -1.27
CA LEU A 454 -11.62 21.65 -0.61
C LEU A 454 -10.90 22.47 0.47
N ARG A 455 -10.87 23.80 0.28
CA ARG A 455 -10.32 24.78 1.25
C ARG A 455 -11.28 25.03 2.42
N ALA A 456 -11.63 23.96 3.12
CA ALA A 456 -12.42 23.96 4.35
C ALA A 456 -11.83 22.99 5.38
N ARG A 457 -12.16 23.19 6.65
CA ARG A 457 -11.85 22.23 7.72
C ARG A 457 -12.61 20.93 7.53
N ARG A 458 -12.10 19.85 8.14
CA ARG A 458 -12.82 18.58 8.16
C ARG A 458 -14.17 18.73 8.89
N PRO A 459 -15.23 18.04 8.43
CA PRO A 459 -16.54 18.08 9.06
C PRO A 459 -16.52 17.39 10.43
N SER A 460 -17.64 17.46 11.16
CA SER A 460 -17.82 16.68 12.39
C SER A 460 -17.73 15.17 12.12
N PRO A 461 -17.33 14.34 13.10
CA PRO A 461 -17.24 12.89 12.93
C PRO A 461 -18.53 12.24 12.46
N ALA A 462 -19.70 12.75 12.86
CA ALA A 462 -21.00 12.28 12.39
C ALA A 462 -21.20 12.50 10.89
N VAL A 463 -20.93 13.72 10.39
CA VAL A 463 -21.08 14.06 8.96
C VAL A 463 -20.04 13.33 8.10
N ALA A 464 -18.83 13.07 8.63
CA ALA A 464 -17.84 12.20 7.98
C ALA A 464 -18.32 10.73 7.91
N GLN A 465 -18.91 10.22 8.99
CA GLN A 465 -19.46 8.86 9.07
C GLN A 465 -20.62 8.67 8.08
N GLU A 466 -21.57 9.61 8.00
CA GLU A 466 -22.66 9.57 7.01
C GLU A 466 -22.15 9.56 5.55
N PHE A 467 -21.12 10.37 5.24
CA PHE A 467 -20.53 10.40 3.91
C PHE A 467 -19.82 9.09 3.57
N MET A 468 -19.17 8.47 4.56
CA MET A 468 -18.53 7.16 4.40
C MET A 468 -19.57 6.04 4.25
N ASP A 469 -20.71 6.10 4.94
CA ASP A 469 -21.82 5.16 4.76
C ASP A 469 -22.36 5.23 3.32
N GLU A 470 -22.64 6.45 2.85
CA GLU A 470 -23.12 6.75 1.50
C GLU A 470 -22.12 6.28 0.42
N PHE A 471 -20.82 6.45 0.66
CA PHE A 471 -19.75 5.94 -0.20
C PHE A 471 -19.74 4.41 -0.27
N MET A 472 -19.78 3.72 0.88
CA MET A 472 -19.76 2.25 0.90
C MET A 472 -21.01 1.63 0.25
N GLU A 473 -22.17 2.28 0.39
CA GLU A 473 -23.39 1.86 -0.31
C GLU A 473 -23.30 2.08 -1.82
N ALA A 474 -22.83 3.25 -2.26
CA ALA A 474 -22.65 3.54 -3.69
C ALA A 474 -21.60 2.63 -4.35
N VAL A 475 -20.49 2.33 -3.65
CA VAL A 475 -19.47 1.38 -4.14
C VAL A 475 -20.03 -0.03 -4.27
N THR A 476 -20.79 -0.50 -3.28
CA THR A 476 -21.37 -1.85 -3.30
C THR A 476 -22.45 -2.00 -4.38
N GLU A 477 -23.20 -0.94 -4.69
CA GLU A 477 -24.18 -0.92 -5.78
C GLU A 477 -23.52 -0.88 -7.17
N VAL A 478 -22.52 -0.01 -7.38
CA VAL A 478 -21.91 0.21 -8.70
C VAL A 478 -20.87 -0.85 -9.04
N PHE A 479 -20.11 -1.33 -8.04
CA PHE A 479 -19.02 -2.29 -8.22
C PHE A 479 -19.11 -3.42 -7.16
N PRO A 480 -20.15 -4.28 -7.17
CA PRO A 480 -20.41 -5.30 -6.13
C PRO A 480 -19.31 -6.37 -5.97
N ASN A 481 -18.35 -6.43 -6.88
CA ASN A 481 -17.20 -7.33 -6.81
C ASN A 481 -15.92 -6.69 -6.27
N MET A 482 -15.88 -5.36 -6.12
CA MET A 482 -14.68 -4.65 -5.69
C MET A 482 -14.38 -4.85 -4.20
N LEU A 483 -13.12 -5.15 -3.89
CA LEU A 483 -12.56 -5.12 -2.53
C LEU A 483 -12.16 -3.69 -2.17
N VAL A 484 -12.58 -3.20 -1.00
CA VAL A 484 -12.27 -1.85 -0.51
C VAL A 484 -11.20 -1.89 0.58
N GLN A 485 -10.00 -1.40 0.27
CA GLN A 485 -8.95 -1.16 1.27
C GLN A 485 -9.04 0.27 1.81
N PHE A 486 -9.29 0.40 3.11
CA PHE A 486 -9.17 1.69 3.82
C PHE A 486 -7.70 1.96 4.16
N GLU A 487 -7.23 3.19 3.96
CA GLU A 487 -5.81 3.54 4.11
C GLU A 487 -5.60 4.94 4.72
N ASP A 488 -4.64 5.08 5.64
CA ASP A 488 -4.16 6.36 6.20
C ASP A 488 -5.29 7.29 6.73
N PHE A 489 -6.36 6.67 7.23
CA PHE A 489 -7.41 7.35 7.98
C PHE A 489 -6.95 7.64 9.42
N GLU A 490 -7.45 8.73 9.99
CA GLU A 490 -7.36 9.04 11.41
C GLU A 490 -7.78 7.84 12.30
N THR A 491 -6.94 7.51 13.27
CA THR A 491 -7.03 6.36 14.19
C THR A 491 -8.45 5.94 14.59
N GLU A 492 -9.26 6.86 15.10
CA GLU A 492 -10.59 6.51 15.61
C GLU A 492 -11.59 6.26 14.46
N LYS A 493 -11.47 6.99 13.34
CA LYS A 493 -12.24 6.67 12.12
C LYS A 493 -11.87 5.30 11.58
N ALA A 494 -10.58 4.96 11.49
CA ALA A 494 -10.10 3.69 10.96
C ALA A 494 -10.71 2.49 11.71
N PHE A 495 -10.68 2.51 13.05
CA PHE A 495 -11.34 1.46 13.85
C PHE A 495 -12.86 1.47 13.71
N ASN A 496 -13.51 2.64 13.71
CA ASN A 496 -14.97 2.74 13.62
C ASN A 496 -15.48 2.23 12.26
N TYR A 497 -14.86 2.65 11.16
CA TYR A 497 -15.16 2.19 9.81
C TYR A 497 -14.92 0.70 9.66
N LEU A 498 -13.75 0.19 10.08
CA LEU A 498 -13.47 -1.25 10.02
C LEU A 498 -14.51 -2.06 10.80
N THR A 499 -14.82 -1.66 12.03
CA THR A 499 -15.81 -2.34 12.89
C THR A 499 -17.22 -2.32 12.27
N ARG A 500 -17.62 -1.21 11.67
CA ARG A 500 -18.95 -0.99 11.07
C ARG A 500 -19.14 -1.73 9.74
N TYR A 501 -18.08 -1.82 8.92
CA TYR A 501 -18.20 -2.26 7.53
C TYR A 501 -17.80 -3.72 7.29
N ARG A 502 -16.83 -4.27 8.04
CA ARG A 502 -16.21 -5.58 7.74
C ARG A 502 -17.14 -6.79 7.68
N ASN A 503 -18.35 -6.67 8.25
CA ASN A 503 -19.37 -7.71 8.26
C ASN A 503 -20.53 -7.45 7.27
N LYS A 504 -20.58 -6.27 6.63
CA LYS A 504 -21.59 -5.90 5.61
C LYS A 504 -20.98 -5.83 4.19
N TYR A 505 -19.69 -5.51 4.08
CA TYR A 505 -19.03 -5.21 2.80
C TYR A 505 -17.69 -5.94 2.65
N LYS A 506 -17.25 -6.08 1.38
CA LYS A 506 -15.91 -6.54 1.01
C LYS A 506 -14.88 -5.45 1.34
N CYS A 507 -14.42 -5.38 2.60
CA CYS A 507 -13.45 -4.37 3.01
C CYS A 507 -12.48 -4.83 4.10
N PHE A 508 -11.31 -4.20 4.15
CA PHE A 508 -10.31 -4.31 5.21
C PHE A 508 -9.54 -2.99 5.37
N ASN A 509 -8.70 -2.86 6.39
CA ASN A 509 -7.80 -1.69 6.57
C ASN A 509 -6.36 -2.15 6.75
N ASP A 510 -5.43 -1.61 5.95
CA ASP A 510 -4.02 -2.03 5.99
C ASP A 510 -3.29 -1.54 7.25
N ASP A 511 -3.54 -0.30 7.70
CA ASP A 511 -2.96 0.25 8.94
C ASP A 511 -3.17 -0.67 10.15
N ILE A 512 -4.36 -1.26 10.29
CA ILE A 512 -4.74 -2.14 11.40
C ILE A 512 -4.38 -3.60 11.09
N GLN A 513 -4.90 -4.16 9.98
CA GLN A 513 -4.87 -5.59 9.72
C GLN A 513 -3.63 -6.02 8.93
N GLY A 514 -3.17 -5.22 7.97
CA GLY A 514 -1.96 -5.51 7.20
C GLY A 514 -0.68 -5.29 8.01
N THR A 515 -0.62 -4.20 8.78
CA THR A 515 0.46 -3.93 9.75
C THR A 515 0.49 -5.01 10.84
N GLY A 516 -0.68 -5.38 11.37
CA GLY A 516 -0.81 -6.48 12.32
C GLY A 516 -0.28 -7.80 11.76
N ALA A 517 -0.70 -8.16 10.55
CA ALA A 517 -0.28 -9.38 9.87
C ALA A 517 1.21 -9.41 9.52
N VAL A 518 1.80 -8.33 8.98
CA VAL A 518 3.24 -8.35 8.65
C VAL A 518 4.09 -8.44 9.92
N VAL A 519 3.75 -7.70 10.97
CA VAL A 519 4.50 -7.78 12.24
C VAL A 519 4.31 -9.14 12.91
N LEU A 520 3.12 -9.75 12.79
CA LEU A 520 2.91 -11.13 13.19
C LEU A 520 3.80 -12.10 12.39
N ALA A 521 3.87 -11.99 11.06
CA ALA A 521 4.72 -12.86 10.24
C ALA A 521 6.19 -12.81 10.67
N GLY A 522 6.72 -11.59 10.86
CA GLY A 522 8.07 -11.39 11.39
C GLY A 522 8.22 -11.92 12.82
N TYR A 523 7.20 -11.77 13.68
CA TYR A 523 7.22 -12.29 15.04
C TYR A 523 7.24 -13.82 15.08
N ILE A 524 6.53 -14.52 14.20
CA ILE A 524 6.59 -15.99 14.06
C ILE A 524 8.02 -16.43 13.77
N GLY A 525 8.65 -15.84 12.75
CA GLY A 525 10.05 -16.10 12.41
C GLY A 525 11.00 -15.75 13.56
N ALA A 526 10.77 -14.62 14.23
CA ALA A 526 11.62 -14.14 15.31
C ALA A 526 11.55 -15.00 16.58
N VAL A 527 10.37 -15.47 16.98
CA VAL A 527 10.22 -16.42 18.10
C VAL A 527 11.01 -17.70 17.81
N ASN A 528 10.85 -18.27 16.62
CA ASN A 528 11.57 -19.48 16.20
C ASN A 528 13.10 -19.30 16.20
N LEU A 529 13.60 -18.11 15.86
CA LEU A 529 15.03 -17.77 15.92
C LEU A 529 15.53 -17.32 17.30
N SER A 530 14.62 -17.00 18.25
CA SER A 530 14.97 -16.34 19.52
C SER A 530 15.59 -17.26 20.56
N GLY A 531 15.35 -18.57 20.48
CA GLY A 531 15.71 -19.53 21.53
C GLY A 531 14.96 -19.34 22.86
N VAL A 532 14.02 -18.38 22.95
CA VAL A 532 13.16 -18.14 24.11
C VAL A 532 11.85 -18.91 23.89
N PRO A 533 11.47 -19.86 24.78
CA PRO A 533 10.22 -20.60 24.67
C PRO A 533 9.00 -19.67 24.57
N LEU A 534 7.98 -20.06 23.82
CA LEU A 534 6.79 -19.25 23.55
C LEU A 534 6.10 -18.82 24.85
N GLU A 535 6.09 -19.70 25.83
CA GLU A 535 5.49 -19.53 27.15
C GLU A 535 6.25 -18.50 28.00
N GLU A 536 7.55 -18.31 27.75
CA GLU A 536 8.43 -17.35 28.43
C GLU A 536 8.48 -15.98 27.75
N GLN A 537 7.89 -15.82 26.56
CA GLN A 537 7.91 -14.55 25.83
C GLN A 537 7.23 -13.41 26.61
N ARG A 538 7.87 -12.23 26.63
CA ARG A 538 7.35 -11.01 27.26
C ARG A 538 7.59 -9.83 26.32
N LEU A 539 6.51 -9.20 25.85
CA LEU A 539 6.54 -8.20 24.79
C LEU A 539 6.26 -6.80 25.35
N VAL A 540 7.23 -5.89 25.23
CA VAL A 540 7.04 -4.47 25.49
C VAL A 540 6.76 -3.75 24.17
N PHE A 541 5.66 -3.00 24.14
CA PHE A 541 5.23 -2.19 23.00
C PHE A 541 5.37 -0.71 23.35
N MET A 542 6.38 -0.06 22.80
CA MET A 542 6.57 1.38 22.91
C MET A 542 5.70 2.07 21.85
N GLY A 543 4.61 2.70 22.29
CA GLY A 543 3.61 3.33 21.43
C GLY A 543 2.22 2.67 21.51
N ALA A 544 1.46 2.92 22.58
CA ALA A 544 0.09 2.42 22.76
C ALA A 544 -0.99 3.11 21.88
N GLY A 545 -0.66 3.42 20.61
CA GLY A 545 -1.59 3.99 19.62
C GLY A 545 -2.39 2.93 18.85
N SER A 546 -3.01 3.32 17.74
CA SER A 546 -3.75 2.42 16.84
C SER A 546 -2.91 1.24 16.36
N ALA A 547 -1.75 1.51 15.76
CA ALA A 547 -0.83 0.47 15.29
C ALA A 547 -0.37 -0.44 16.44
N GLY A 548 0.02 0.14 17.58
CA GLY A 548 0.46 -0.64 18.76
C GLY A 548 -0.61 -1.59 19.30
N VAL A 549 -1.84 -1.09 19.49
CA VAL A 549 -2.97 -1.92 19.95
C VAL A 549 -3.42 -2.93 18.88
N GLY A 550 -3.43 -2.54 17.61
CA GLY A 550 -3.80 -3.43 16.49
C GLY A 550 -2.84 -4.60 16.35
N VAL A 551 -1.54 -4.31 16.25
CA VAL A 551 -0.47 -5.31 16.21
C VAL A 551 -0.51 -6.20 17.46
N ALA A 552 -0.59 -5.62 18.67
CA ALA A 552 -0.66 -6.42 19.89
C ALA A 552 -1.90 -7.34 19.92
N LYS A 553 -3.06 -6.92 19.41
CA LYS A 553 -4.24 -7.80 19.27
C LYS A 553 -4.02 -8.93 18.27
N GLN A 554 -3.36 -8.67 17.15
CA GLN A 554 -3.01 -9.71 16.17
C GLN A 554 -2.04 -10.74 16.78
N LEU A 555 -1.08 -10.30 17.61
CA LEU A 555 -0.19 -11.21 18.31
C LEU A 555 -0.88 -11.95 19.48
N VAL A 556 -1.92 -11.39 20.12
CA VAL A 556 -2.79 -12.16 21.05
C VAL A 556 -3.42 -13.36 20.34
N GLU A 557 -3.89 -13.18 19.10
CA GLU A 557 -4.49 -14.27 18.28
C GLU A 557 -3.50 -15.42 18.03
N TYR A 558 -2.21 -15.11 17.84
CA TYR A 558 -1.14 -16.11 17.68
C TYR A 558 -0.93 -17.00 18.90
N TYR A 559 -1.12 -16.45 20.11
CA TYR A 559 -1.09 -17.20 21.37
C TYR A 559 -2.38 -18.00 21.61
N THR A 560 -3.56 -17.44 21.34
CA THR A 560 -4.83 -18.15 21.58
C THR A 560 -5.02 -19.33 20.63
N ARG A 561 -4.59 -19.19 19.36
CA ARG A 561 -4.50 -20.30 18.39
C ARG A 561 -3.50 -21.40 18.78
N ARG A 562 -2.67 -21.17 19.81
CA ARG A 562 -1.75 -22.16 20.41
C ARG A 562 -2.19 -22.64 21.80
N GLY A 563 -3.46 -22.39 22.16
CA GLY A 563 -4.10 -22.97 23.34
C GLY A 563 -4.07 -22.09 24.60
N LEU A 564 -3.51 -20.88 24.55
CA LEU A 564 -3.64 -19.94 25.66
C LEU A 564 -5.07 -19.36 25.69
N SER A 565 -5.58 -19.07 26.89
CA SER A 565 -6.79 -18.23 27.01
C SER A 565 -6.47 -16.80 26.55
N GLU A 566 -7.48 -16.05 26.09
CA GLU A 566 -7.30 -14.64 25.71
C GLU A 566 -6.64 -13.81 26.82
N GLN A 567 -6.99 -14.08 28.08
CA GLN A 567 -6.40 -13.41 29.23
C GLN A 567 -4.91 -13.78 29.43
N ALA A 568 -4.56 -15.08 29.37
CA ALA A 568 -3.16 -15.52 29.48
C ALA A 568 -2.30 -15.08 28.27
N ALA A 569 -2.93 -14.88 27.12
CA ALA A 569 -2.30 -14.26 25.95
C ALA A 569 -2.07 -12.76 26.17
N LYS A 570 -3.09 -11.99 26.58
CA LYS A 570 -2.96 -10.56 26.92
C LYS A 570 -1.88 -10.29 27.98
N GLU A 571 -1.72 -11.21 28.93
CA GLU A 571 -0.69 -11.12 29.98
C GLU A 571 0.75 -11.15 29.45
N LYS A 572 0.98 -11.52 28.19
CA LYS A 572 2.30 -11.42 27.51
C LYS A 572 2.67 -9.99 27.06
N PHE A 573 1.75 -9.04 27.11
CA PHE A 573 1.89 -7.70 26.50
C PHE A 573 1.93 -6.58 27.54
N TRP A 574 2.90 -5.66 27.38
CA TRP A 574 3.02 -4.44 28.18
C TRP A 574 3.13 -3.24 27.23
N LEU A 575 2.07 -2.42 27.15
CA LEU A 575 2.02 -1.25 26.28
C LEU A 575 2.43 0.02 27.03
N VAL A 576 3.25 0.86 26.39
CA VAL A 576 3.81 2.10 26.94
C VAL A 576 3.35 3.29 26.08
N ASP A 577 2.98 4.40 26.70
CA ASP A 577 2.69 5.67 26.04
C ASP A 577 3.49 6.84 26.63
N THR A 578 3.16 8.07 26.25
CA THR A 578 3.84 9.30 26.70
C THR A 578 3.72 9.59 28.20
N LYS A 579 3.01 8.75 28.98
CA LYS A 579 2.92 8.80 30.44
C LYS A 579 3.55 7.57 31.13
N GLY A 580 4.21 6.69 30.37
CA GLY A 580 4.75 5.42 30.85
C GLY A 580 3.86 4.21 30.54
N LEU A 581 3.98 3.16 31.33
CA LEU A 581 3.20 1.92 31.19
C LEU A 581 1.69 2.22 31.23
N VAL A 582 0.90 1.50 30.44
CA VAL A 582 -0.56 1.56 30.48
C VAL A 582 -1.08 0.60 31.54
N THR A 583 -1.50 1.15 32.67
CA THR A 583 -2.05 0.44 33.84
C THR A 583 -3.50 0.87 34.10
N SER A 584 -4.30 0.01 34.74
CA SER A 584 -5.73 0.30 35.04
C SER A 584 -5.91 1.30 36.18
N ASP A 585 -4.89 1.47 37.03
CA ASP A 585 -4.87 2.33 38.23
C ASP A 585 -4.08 3.64 38.03
N ARG A 586 -3.61 3.94 36.80
CA ARG A 586 -2.74 5.08 36.45
C ARG A 586 -3.29 6.47 36.81
N GLY A 587 -4.57 6.57 37.14
CA GLY A 587 -5.25 7.81 37.52
C GLY A 587 -5.65 8.71 36.34
N ASP A 588 -5.27 8.39 35.09
CA ASP A 588 -5.69 9.14 33.90
C ASP A 588 -6.80 8.44 33.12
N LYS A 589 -7.64 9.22 32.43
CA LYS A 589 -8.71 8.67 31.58
C LYS A 589 -8.10 8.04 30.33
N LEU A 590 -7.83 6.73 30.39
CA LEU A 590 -7.39 5.95 29.25
C LEU A 590 -8.40 6.03 28.08
N ALA A 591 -7.88 6.19 26.86
CA ALA A 591 -8.66 6.04 25.64
C ALA A 591 -9.12 4.59 25.46
N GLU A 592 -10.28 4.38 24.84
CA GLU A 592 -10.96 3.07 24.83
C GLU A 592 -10.09 1.94 24.29
N HIS A 593 -9.34 2.19 23.22
CA HIS A 593 -8.42 1.22 22.61
C HIS A 593 -7.31 0.74 23.56
N LYS A 594 -6.89 1.56 24.53
CA LYS A 594 -5.82 1.21 25.48
C LYS A 594 -6.28 0.28 26.59
N LYS A 595 -7.55 0.36 27.01
CA LYS A 595 -8.09 -0.40 28.16
C LYS A 595 -7.91 -1.91 28.02
N TYR A 596 -7.97 -2.44 26.79
CA TYR A 596 -7.81 -3.86 26.51
C TYR A 596 -6.47 -4.44 26.97
N PHE A 597 -5.40 -3.63 26.97
CA PHE A 597 -4.05 -4.00 27.42
C PHE A 597 -3.62 -3.28 28.71
N ALA A 598 -4.54 -2.65 29.43
CA ALA A 598 -4.22 -1.99 30.70
C ALA A 598 -3.85 -3.04 31.76
N ARG A 599 -2.64 -2.95 32.30
CA ARG A 599 -2.11 -3.85 33.34
C ARG A 599 -2.72 -3.55 34.70
N SER A 600 -2.98 -4.60 35.48
CA SER A 600 -3.47 -4.53 36.87
C SER A 600 -2.58 -5.29 37.87
N ASP A 601 -1.48 -5.87 37.38
CA ASP A 601 -0.48 -6.65 38.11
C ASP A 601 0.73 -5.80 38.58
N ASN A 602 0.63 -4.47 38.42
CA ASN A 602 1.64 -3.48 38.75
C ASN A 602 1.75 -3.16 40.26
N ASN A 603 0.87 -3.73 41.10
CA ASN A 603 0.85 -3.56 42.56
C ASN A 603 0.85 -2.08 43.04
N GLY A 604 0.18 -1.19 42.31
CA GLY A 604 0.16 0.25 42.61
C GLY A 604 1.38 1.04 42.14
N HIS A 605 2.44 0.37 41.68
CA HIS A 605 3.63 1.04 41.14
C HIS A 605 3.37 1.52 39.71
N GLN A 606 3.91 2.69 39.35
CA GLN A 606 3.70 3.34 38.06
C GLN A 606 5.05 3.60 37.38
N PHE A 607 5.34 2.83 36.33
CA PHE A 607 6.60 2.88 35.58
C PHE A 607 6.50 3.94 34.48
N ARG A 608 7.34 4.98 34.54
CA ARG A 608 7.26 6.20 33.73
C ARG A 608 8.21 6.19 32.53
N THR A 609 9.40 5.62 32.67
CA THR A 609 10.40 5.49 31.59
C THR A 609 10.34 4.12 30.93
N LEU A 610 10.94 4.00 29.73
CA LEU A 610 11.05 2.72 29.04
C LEU A 610 12.06 1.80 29.75
N GLU A 611 13.11 2.38 30.32
CA GLU A 611 14.10 1.70 31.17
C GLU A 611 13.45 1.05 32.41
N GLU A 612 12.64 1.79 33.18
CA GLU A 612 11.85 1.24 34.30
C GLU A 612 10.95 0.07 33.87
N VAL A 613 10.30 0.19 32.71
CA VAL A 613 9.46 -0.88 32.16
C VAL A 613 10.30 -2.08 31.75
N ILE A 614 11.49 -1.91 31.17
CA ILE A 614 12.37 -3.03 30.79
C ILE A 614 12.94 -3.74 32.02
N GLU A 615 13.28 -3.02 33.09
CA GLU A 615 13.74 -3.62 34.35
C GLU A 615 12.65 -4.47 35.01
N TYR A 616 11.41 -3.96 35.09
CA TYR A 616 10.26 -4.68 35.65
C TYR A 616 9.74 -5.82 34.75
N VAL A 617 9.66 -5.59 33.44
CA VAL A 617 9.09 -6.55 32.48
C VAL A 617 10.10 -7.57 31.98
N ARG A 618 11.42 -7.34 32.13
CA ARG A 618 12.49 -8.23 31.63
C ARG A 618 12.18 -8.83 30.25
N PRO A 619 11.85 -7.99 29.23
CA PRO A 619 11.25 -8.45 27.99
C PRO A 619 12.15 -9.35 27.15
N SER A 620 11.52 -10.21 26.34
CA SER A 620 12.14 -10.92 25.22
C SER A 620 12.02 -10.17 23.90
N ALA A 621 10.97 -9.35 23.77
CA ALA A 621 10.70 -8.56 22.58
C ALA A 621 10.39 -7.09 22.91
N LEU A 622 10.94 -6.17 22.13
CA LEU A 622 10.66 -4.74 22.18
C LEU A 622 10.21 -4.25 20.81
N VAL A 623 8.98 -3.74 20.71
CA VAL A 623 8.35 -3.27 19.47
C VAL A 623 8.11 -1.76 19.55
N GLY A 624 8.58 -1.01 18.57
CA GLY A 624 8.50 0.45 18.48
C GLY A 624 7.51 0.89 17.41
N LEU A 625 6.46 1.61 17.83
CA LEU A 625 5.37 2.12 17.00
C LEU A 625 5.01 3.56 17.41
N THR A 626 6.03 4.42 17.58
CA THR A 626 5.91 5.77 18.18
C THR A 626 6.01 6.96 17.23
N ALA A 627 6.55 6.77 16.02
CA ALA A 627 7.06 7.84 15.16
C ALA A 627 8.05 8.82 15.84
N THR A 628 8.80 8.34 16.83
CA THR A 628 9.78 9.09 17.63
C THR A 628 11.18 8.47 17.49
N PHE A 629 12.07 9.16 16.77
CA PHE A 629 13.45 8.71 16.57
C PHE A 629 14.27 8.70 17.86
N GLY A 630 15.12 7.69 18.03
CA GLY A 630 16.10 7.62 19.12
C GLY A 630 15.54 7.23 20.49
N VAL A 631 14.26 6.86 20.59
CA VAL A 631 13.64 6.39 21.85
C VAL A 631 14.12 5.00 22.27
N PHE A 632 14.69 4.21 21.35
CA PHE A 632 15.47 3.02 21.70
C PHE A 632 16.95 3.43 21.81
N THR A 633 17.31 3.88 23.01
CA THR A 633 18.67 4.27 23.40
C THR A 633 19.58 3.07 23.59
N GLU A 634 20.90 3.31 23.70
CA GLU A 634 21.86 2.25 24.03
C GLU A 634 21.56 1.56 25.37
N SER A 635 21.12 2.33 26.39
CA SER A 635 20.67 1.79 27.67
C SER A 635 19.47 0.86 27.52
N VAL A 636 18.45 1.29 26.77
CA VAL A 636 17.25 0.49 26.47
C VAL A 636 17.59 -0.82 25.75
N VAL A 637 18.41 -0.76 24.70
CA VAL A 637 18.74 -1.95 23.89
C VAL A 637 19.67 -2.91 24.65
N ARG A 638 20.63 -2.40 25.44
CA ARG A 638 21.47 -3.25 26.31
C ARG A 638 20.67 -3.85 27.48
N ALA A 639 19.68 -3.14 28.04
CA ALA A 639 18.81 -3.68 29.08
C ALA A 639 17.85 -4.77 28.55
N LEU A 640 17.37 -4.64 27.31
CA LEU A 640 16.67 -5.71 26.59
C LEU A 640 17.57 -6.95 26.43
N LYS A 641 18.79 -6.77 25.89
CA LYS A 641 19.76 -7.89 25.77
C LYS A 641 20.05 -8.56 27.11
N ALA A 642 20.36 -7.79 28.16
CA ALA A 642 20.65 -8.31 29.49
C ALA A 642 19.44 -9.00 30.16
N SER A 643 18.22 -8.72 29.72
CA SER A 643 17.01 -9.44 30.14
C SER A 643 16.87 -10.79 29.46
N VAL A 644 17.27 -10.89 28.18
CA VAL A 644 17.22 -12.14 27.40
C VAL A 644 18.38 -13.07 27.73
N ASP A 645 19.61 -12.55 27.83
CA ASP A 645 20.80 -13.31 28.21
C ASP A 645 20.62 -13.96 29.60
N ALA A 646 19.96 -13.26 30.53
CA ALA A 646 19.66 -13.77 31.87
C ALA A 646 18.69 -14.97 31.88
N GLY A 647 17.95 -15.21 30.80
CA GLY A 647 17.11 -16.41 30.64
C GLY A 647 17.87 -17.66 30.20
N GLY A 648 19.13 -17.53 29.76
CA GLY A 648 19.96 -18.67 29.35
C GLY A 648 20.75 -18.44 28.06
N SER A 649 21.78 -19.28 27.87
CA SER A 649 22.68 -19.20 26.71
C SER A 649 21.97 -19.50 25.39
N GLY A 650 22.42 -18.85 24.30
CA GLY A 650 21.86 -19.02 22.95
C GLY A 650 20.57 -18.24 22.68
N ARG A 651 19.98 -17.59 23.69
CA ARG A 651 18.80 -16.72 23.52
C ARG A 651 19.17 -15.41 22.82
N ARG A 652 18.22 -14.85 22.07
CA ARG A 652 18.40 -13.66 21.21
C ARG A 652 17.25 -12.65 21.37
N PRO A 653 17.53 -11.36 21.61
CA PRO A 653 16.49 -10.35 21.80
C PRO A 653 15.81 -9.97 20.48
N ILE A 654 14.48 -9.87 20.50
CA ILE A 654 13.68 -9.41 19.36
C ILE A 654 13.50 -7.89 19.47
N LEU A 655 13.92 -7.14 18.45
CA LEU A 655 13.87 -5.67 18.45
C LEU A 655 13.31 -5.14 17.13
N PHE A 656 12.08 -4.62 17.18
CA PHE A 656 11.34 -4.18 16.00
C PHE A 656 11.07 -2.66 16.02
N PRO A 657 11.99 -1.79 15.54
CA PRO A 657 11.74 -0.35 15.37
C PRO A 657 10.97 -0.10 14.06
N LEU A 658 9.64 -0.14 14.13
CA LEU A 658 8.77 -0.19 12.95
C LEU A 658 8.35 1.19 12.43
N SER A 659 8.70 2.27 13.13
CA SER A 659 8.29 3.62 12.74
C SER A 659 8.86 4.08 11.39
N ASN A 660 8.05 4.82 10.65
CA ASN A 660 8.33 5.32 9.30
C ASN A 660 8.13 6.85 9.22
N PRO A 661 8.86 7.56 8.33
CA PRO A 661 10.01 7.09 7.55
C PRO A 661 11.27 6.90 8.42
N LEU A 662 12.43 6.62 7.80
CA LEU A 662 13.71 6.37 8.48
C LEU A 662 14.08 7.42 9.56
N THR A 663 13.75 8.70 9.33
CA THR A 663 13.97 9.81 10.28
C THR A 663 13.06 9.75 11.54
N LYS A 664 12.22 8.72 11.64
CA LYS A 664 11.31 8.44 12.76
C LYS A 664 11.51 7.06 13.40
N ALA A 665 12.40 6.23 12.86
CA ALA A 665 12.68 4.89 13.38
C ALA A 665 13.29 4.94 14.79
N GLU A 666 12.85 4.08 15.69
CA GLU A 666 13.22 4.16 17.11
C GLU A 666 14.73 3.98 17.39
N CYS A 667 15.44 3.21 16.55
CA CYS A 667 16.91 3.13 16.46
C CYS A 667 17.34 2.68 15.05
N THR A 668 18.63 2.77 14.72
CA THR A 668 19.17 2.23 13.45
C THR A 668 19.52 0.74 13.53
N PHE A 669 19.61 0.07 12.37
CA PHE A 669 20.08 -1.31 12.30
C PHE A 669 21.52 -1.48 12.81
N GLU A 670 22.42 -0.56 12.45
CA GLU A 670 23.80 -0.54 12.93
C GLU A 670 23.86 -0.44 14.46
N GLN A 671 23.11 0.49 15.05
CA GLN A 671 22.99 0.64 16.51
C GLN A 671 22.48 -0.64 17.16
N ALA A 672 21.41 -1.24 16.63
CA ALA A 672 20.85 -2.48 17.17
C ALA A 672 21.86 -3.65 17.12
N VAL A 673 22.65 -3.77 16.06
CA VAL A 673 23.71 -4.80 15.95
C VAL A 673 24.84 -4.51 16.94
N GLN A 674 25.33 -3.27 17.03
CA GLN A 674 26.43 -2.89 17.93
C GLN A 674 26.06 -3.02 19.41
N TRP A 675 24.86 -2.58 19.81
CA TRP A 675 24.40 -2.58 21.19
C TRP A 675 23.95 -3.97 21.69
N THR A 676 23.79 -4.94 20.79
CA THR A 676 23.50 -6.34 21.15
C THR A 676 24.64 -7.31 20.87
N ASP A 677 25.82 -6.83 20.50
CA ASP A 677 26.99 -7.65 20.13
C ASP A 677 26.66 -8.65 19.00
N GLY A 678 25.75 -8.26 18.10
CA GLY A 678 25.25 -9.07 16.99
C GLY A 678 24.12 -10.05 17.32
N THR A 679 23.66 -10.18 18.57
CA THR A 679 22.65 -11.19 18.92
C THR A 679 21.22 -10.83 18.54
N VAL A 680 20.90 -9.55 18.25
CA VAL A 680 19.54 -9.09 17.92
C VAL A 680 18.87 -9.84 16.77
N ILE A 681 17.56 -10.01 16.86
CA ILE A 681 16.66 -10.32 15.74
C ILE A 681 15.91 -9.03 15.41
N PHE A 682 16.35 -8.36 14.35
CA PHE A 682 15.92 -7.00 14.01
C PHE A 682 14.97 -7.00 12.81
N ALA A 683 13.90 -6.20 12.87
CA ALA A 683 13.10 -5.81 11.71
C ALA A 683 12.56 -4.38 11.83
N SER A 684 12.66 -3.59 10.76
CA SER A 684 12.21 -2.20 10.74
C SER A 684 11.12 -1.95 9.69
N GLY A 685 10.37 -0.86 9.83
CA GLY A 685 9.40 -0.43 8.81
C GLY A 685 10.09 0.13 7.56
N SER A 686 11.14 0.93 7.76
CA SER A 686 11.97 1.50 6.70
C SER A 686 13.17 0.61 6.36
N PRO A 687 13.70 0.66 5.13
CA PRO A 687 14.85 -0.15 4.72
C PRO A 687 16.17 0.37 5.33
N PHE A 688 17.09 -0.55 5.62
CA PHE A 688 18.48 -0.28 5.99
C PHE A 688 19.44 -1.01 5.04
N ALA A 689 20.70 -0.56 4.99
CA ALA A 689 21.77 -1.30 4.34
C ALA A 689 22.28 -2.47 5.23
N PRO A 690 22.84 -3.55 4.64
CA PRO A 690 23.59 -4.56 5.39
C PRO A 690 24.78 -3.93 6.14
N PHE A 691 25.07 -4.43 7.34
CA PHE A 691 26.11 -3.89 8.20
C PHE A 691 27.21 -4.93 8.45
N ALA A 692 28.47 -4.57 8.20
CA ALA A 692 29.61 -5.48 8.24
C ALA A 692 30.55 -5.16 9.41
N VAL A 693 30.76 -6.12 10.30
CA VAL A 693 31.61 -6.03 11.49
C VAL A 693 32.84 -6.93 11.31
N LYS A 694 34.02 -6.48 11.75
CA LYS A 694 35.20 -7.35 11.83
C LYS A 694 35.14 -8.20 13.10
N ALA A 695 34.93 -9.51 12.95
CA ALA A 695 34.97 -10.47 14.06
C ALA A 695 36.27 -11.28 13.98
N GLY A 696 37.35 -10.73 14.54
CA GLY A 696 38.71 -11.25 14.33
C GLY A 696 39.14 -11.11 12.87
N ASP A 697 39.73 -12.16 12.30
CA ASP A 697 40.25 -12.18 10.93
C ASP A 697 39.17 -12.28 9.83
N HIS A 698 37.88 -12.37 10.20
CA HIS A 698 36.79 -12.54 9.25
C HIS A 698 35.71 -11.45 9.40
N PRO A 699 35.22 -10.86 8.28
CA PRO A 699 34.08 -9.95 8.32
C PRO A 699 32.77 -10.75 8.45
N VAL A 700 31.91 -10.34 9.37
CA VAL A 700 30.54 -10.85 9.53
C VAL A 700 29.58 -9.77 9.04
N THR A 701 28.76 -10.09 8.04
CA THR A 701 27.75 -9.18 7.49
C THR A 701 26.37 -9.56 8.03
N TYR A 702 25.77 -8.63 8.78
CA TYR A 702 24.41 -8.72 9.28
C TYR A 702 23.44 -8.12 8.24
N TRP A 703 22.28 -8.74 8.09
CA TRP A 703 21.27 -8.36 7.09
C TRP A 703 20.00 -7.84 7.79
N PRO A 704 19.51 -6.63 7.47
CA PRO A 704 18.30 -6.08 8.07
C PRO A 704 17.06 -6.72 7.44
N ASN A 705 16.06 -7.01 8.27
CA ASN A 705 14.72 -7.36 7.83
C ASN A 705 13.87 -6.09 7.71
N GLN A 706 12.93 -6.06 6.74
CA GLN A 706 11.96 -4.98 6.62
C GLN A 706 10.53 -5.51 6.78
N GLY A 707 9.89 -5.18 7.91
CA GLY A 707 8.48 -5.46 8.17
C GLY A 707 7.57 -4.46 7.47
N ASN A 708 7.41 -4.61 6.16
CA ASN A 708 6.61 -3.71 5.31
C ASN A 708 5.36 -4.43 4.78
N ASN A 709 4.19 -3.80 4.95
CA ASN A 709 2.88 -4.33 4.58
C ASN A 709 2.77 -4.83 3.13
N VAL A 710 3.68 -4.42 2.22
CA VAL A 710 3.79 -4.94 0.85
C VAL A 710 3.99 -6.47 0.76
N TYR A 711 4.46 -7.13 1.82
CA TYR A 711 4.48 -8.60 1.87
C TYR A 711 3.12 -9.25 2.15
N VAL A 712 2.13 -8.47 2.61
CA VAL A 712 0.79 -8.95 3.00
C VAL A 712 -0.31 -8.45 2.06
N PHE A 713 -0.50 -7.13 1.94
CA PHE A 713 -1.69 -6.59 1.26
C PHE A 713 -1.84 -7.08 -0.19
N PRO A 714 -0.77 -7.22 -1.01
CA PRO A 714 -0.89 -7.69 -2.38
C PRO A 714 -1.43 -9.12 -2.45
N GLY A 715 -0.86 -10.04 -1.66
CA GLY A 715 -1.29 -11.43 -1.59
C GLY A 715 -2.69 -11.59 -0.96
N LEU A 716 -2.99 -10.84 0.10
CA LEU A 716 -4.30 -10.85 0.75
C LEU A 716 -5.42 -10.40 -0.20
N GLY A 717 -5.22 -9.30 -0.93
CA GLY A 717 -6.19 -8.81 -1.90
C GLY A 717 -6.33 -9.76 -3.10
N LEU A 718 -5.23 -10.23 -3.69
CA LEU A 718 -5.26 -11.20 -4.79
C LEU A 718 -5.97 -12.50 -4.38
N GLY A 719 -5.66 -13.04 -3.20
CA GLY A 719 -6.30 -14.26 -2.69
C GLY A 719 -7.80 -14.08 -2.45
N ALA A 720 -8.22 -12.93 -1.91
CA ALA A 720 -9.63 -12.61 -1.71
C ALA A 720 -10.39 -12.45 -3.05
N ILE A 721 -9.80 -11.79 -4.05
CA ILE A 721 -10.38 -11.62 -5.39
C ILE A 721 -10.49 -12.97 -6.10
N LEU A 722 -9.41 -13.75 -6.14
CA LEU A 722 -9.40 -15.04 -6.84
C LEU A 722 -10.31 -16.08 -6.17
N ALA A 723 -10.49 -16.03 -4.84
CA ALA A 723 -11.50 -16.83 -4.13
C ALA A 723 -12.93 -16.31 -4.28
N LYS A 724 -13.14 -15.14 -4.92
CA LYS A 724 -14.40 -14.39 -4.95
C LYS A 724 -15.01 -14.23 -3.55
N ALA A 725 -14.19 -13.82 -2.59
CA ALA A 725 -14.56 -13.75 -1.18
C ALA A 725 -15.69 -12.73 -0.93
N SER A 726 -16.70 -13.11 -0.15
CA SER A 726 -17.83 -12.25 0.23
C SER A 726 -17.47 -11.20 1.30
N LYS A 727 -16.44 -11.48 2.11
CA LYS A 727 -15.85 -10.60 3.13
C LYS A 727 -14.41 -11.02 3.43
N ILE A 728 -13.64 -10.17 4.13
CA ILE A 728 -12.32 -10.52 4.66
C ILE A 728 -12.47 -10.96 6.13
N THR A 729 -12.17 -12.21 6.43
CA THR A 729 -12.22 -12.74 7.81
C THR A 729 -10.88 -12.57 8.54
N ASP A 730 -10.90 -12.64 9.87
CA ASP A 730 -9.65 -12.61 10.66
C ASP A 730 -8.77 -13.85 10.37
N GLU A 731 -9.36 -15.01 10.06
CA GLU A 731 -8.64 -16.19 9.56
C GLU A 731 -7.87 -15.90 8.27
N MET A 732 -8.45 -15.20 7.29
CA MET A 732 -7.74 -14.82 6.07
C MET A 732 -6.53 -13.91 6.37
N VAL A 733 -6.67 -12.98 7.33
CA VAL A 733 -5.58 -12.08 7.74
C VAL A 733 -4.49 -12.85 8.52
N TYR A 734 -4.87 -13.68 9.49
CA TYR A 734 -3.93 -14.51 10.25
C TYR A 734 -3.15 -15.48 9.35
N ILE A 735 -3.83 -16.12 8.40
CA ILE A 735 -3.20 -17.04 7.45
C ILE A 735 -2.26 -16.30 6.48
N SER A 736 -2.57 -15.05 6.11
CA SER A 736 -1.63 -14.22 5.34
C SER A 736 -0.31 -13.96 6.09
N ALA A 737 -0.36 -13.87 7.43
CA ALA A 737 0.82 -13.74 8.27
C ALA A 737 1.61 -15.06 8.41
N SER A 738 0.94 -16.17 8.71
CA SER A 738 1.62 -17.48 8.87
C SER A 738 2.30 -17.91 7.57
N SER A 739 1.56 -17.88 6.45
CA SER A 739 2.07 -18.26 5.13
C SER A 739 3.23 -17.38 4.64
N LEU A 740 3.24 -16.08 4.99
CA LEU A 740 4.39 -15.20 4.76
C LEU A 740 5.61 -15.64 5.58
N SER A 741 5.45 -15.96 6.87
CA SER A 741 6.54 -16.42 7.72
C SER A 741 7.14 -17.77 7.28
N GLU A 742 6.33 -18.59 6.59
CA GLU A 742 6.70 -19.89 6.04
C GLU A 742 7.29 -19.79 4.61
N SER A 743 7.29 -18.60 3.98
CA SER A 743 7.69 -18.41 2.57
C SER A 743 9.20 -18.19 2.35
N LEU A 744 10.01 -18.19 3.42
CA LEU A 744 11.47 -18.04 3.39
C LEU A 744 12.18 -19.20 2.64
N ASN A 745 13.19 -18.89 1.82
CA ASN A 745 14.04 -19.90 1.19
C ASN A 745 15.27 -20.25 2.06
N ALA A 746 16.01 -21.30 1.68
CA ALA A 746 17.16 -21.79 2.45
C ALA A 746 18.31 -20.77 2.63
N GLU A 747 18.55 -19.89 1.66
CA GLU A 747 19.54 -18.80 1.77
C GLU A 747 19.06 -17.70 2.73
N GLU A 748 17.75 -17.41 2.70
CA GLU A 748 17.11 -16.40 3.57
C GLU A 748 17.13 -16.86 5.03
N ILE A 749 16.82 -18.14 5.28
CA ILE A 749 16.94 -18.81 6.58
C ILE A 749 18.41 -18.81 7.04
N HIS A 750 19.36 -19.14 6.15
CA HIS A 750 20.79 -19.15 6.50
C HIS A 750 21.34 -17.75 6.85
N LYS A 751 20.81 -16.69 6.22
CA LYS A 751 21.10 -15.29 6.56
C LYS A 751 20.41 -14.80 7.85
N GLY A 752 19.56 -15.63 8.48
CA GLY A 752 18.81 -15.26 9.68
C GLY A 752 17.67 -14.28 9.42
N LEU A 753 17.11 -14.27 8.21
CA LEU A 753 15.97 -13.43 7.85
C LEU A 753 14.65 -14.01 8.37
N ILE A 754 13.69 -13.11 8.62
CA ILE A 754 12.32 -13.41 9.07
C ILE A 754 11.24 -12.93 8.08
N TYR A 755 11.65 -12.32 6.96
CA TYR A 755 10.85 -12.14 5.74
C TYR A 755 11.69 -12.53 4.51
N PRO A 756 11.07 -12.87 3.37
CA PRO A 756 11.78 -13.02 2.10
C PRO A 756 12.56 -11.75 1.69
N ASN A 757 13.46 -11.89 0.72
CA ASN A 757 13.99 -10.73 0.00
C ASN A 757 12.87 -10.03 -0.79
N ILE A 758 12.98 -8.71 -0.94
CA ILE A 758 11.98 -7.93 -1.68
C ILE A 758 11.90 -8.33 -3.16
N ASP A 759 12.99 -8.84 -3.75
CA ASP A 759 12.99 -9.39 -5.12
C ASP A 759 12.08 -10.62 -5.27
N ARG A 760 11.75 -11.29 -4.16
CA ARG A 760 10.82 -12.44 -4.07
C ARG A 760 9.40 -12.05 -3.63
N VAL A 761 9.09 -10.76 -3.50
CA VAL A 761 7.75 -10.29 -3.05
C VAL A 761 6.61 -10.81 -3.93
N ARG A 762 6.88 -11.07 -5.23
CA ARG A 762 5.90 -11.64 -6.17
C ARG A 762 5.62 -13.14 -5.96
N ASP A 763 6.66 -13.94 -5.69
CA ASP A 763 6.45 -15.34 -5.31
C ASP A 763 5.82 -15.46 -3.91
N ALA A 764 6.23 -14.61 -2.96
CA ALA A 764 5.63 -14.56 -1.63
C ALA A 764 4.13 -14.20 -1.70
N SER A 765 3.76 -13.21 -2.52
CA SER A 765 2.35 -12.82 -2.73
C SER A 765 1.51 -13.95 -3.35
N VAL A 766 2.08 -14.80 -4.20
CA VAL A 766 1.40 -16.00 -4.75
C VAL A 766 1.19 -17.08 -3.66
N VAL A 767 2.15 -17.27 -2.75
CA VAL A 767 1.99 -18.17 -1.59
C VAL A 767 0.92 -17.65 -0.64
N VAL A 768 0.98 -16.36 -0.27
CA VAL A 768 -0.02 -15.70 0.58
C VAL A 768 -1.41 -15.78 -0.05
N ALA A 769 -1.54 -15.47 -1.35
CA ALA A 769 -2.81 -15.55 -2.06
C ALA A 769 -3.40 -16.97 -2.04
N ARG A 770 -2.58 -18.01 -2.23
CA ARG A 770 -3.02 -19.41 -2.17
C ARG A 770 -3.58 -19.79 -0.80
N GLU A 771 -2.87 -19.46 0.28
CA GLU A 771 -3.34 -19.81 1.62
C GLU A 771 -4.56 -18.97 2.04
N VAL A 772 -4.63 -17.71 1.62
CA VAL A 772 -5.82 -16.85 1.75
C VAL A 772 -7.02 -17.39 0.98
N MET A 773 -6.84 -17.95 -0.23
CA MET A 773 -7.90 -18.62 -0.97
C MET A 773 -8.42 -19.85 -0.20
N LYS A 774 -7.53 -20.71 0.31
CA LYS A 774 -7.93 -21.87 1.14
C LYS A 774 -8.65 -21.42 2.42
N ALA A 775 -8.19 -20.36 3.07
CA ALA A 775 -8.86 -19.76 4.23
C ALA A 775 -10.29 -19.30 3.89
N ALA A 776 -10.47 -18.63 2.75
CA ALA A 776 -11.78 -18.19 2.27
C ALA A 776 -12.76 -19.36 2.02
N ARG A 777 -12.28 -20.54 1.58
CA ARG A 777 -13.10 -21.76 1.49
C ARG A 777 -13.47 -22.29 2.89
N ARG A 778 -12.48 -22.47 3.79
CA ARG A 778 -12.71 -22.99 5.15
C ARG A 778 -13.73 -22.17 5.95
N GLU A 779 -13.69 -20.86 5.77
CA GLU A 779 -14.59 -19.89 6.43
C GLU A 779 -15.96 -19.76 5.75
N GLY A 780 -16.22 -20.49 4.66
CA GLY A 780 -17.48 -20.42 3.90
C GLY A 780 -17.73 -19.07 3.23
N VAL A 781 -16.68 -18.28 2.95
CA VAL A 781 -16.79 -16.95 2.33
C VAL A 781 -16.40 -16.91 0.85
N SER A 782 -15.72 -17.94 0.33
CA SER A 782 -15.48 -18.10 -1.11
C SER A 782 -16.79 -18.35 -1.87
N THR A 783 -16.89 -17.83 -3.09
CA THR A 783 -18.03 -18.07 -4.00
C THR A 783 -17.61 -18.74 -5.32
N LEU A 784 -16.51 -19.50 -5.28
CA LEU A 784 -16.10 -20.41 -6.36
C LEU A 784 -16.92 -21.73 -6.33
N PRO A 785 -17.13 -22.40 -7.47
CA PRO A 785 -17.77 -23.72 -7.51
C PRO A 785 -16.94 -24.79 -6.80
N GLU A 786 -17.62 -25.70 -6.10
CA GLU A 786 -16.97 -26.79 -5.35
C GLU A 786 -16.20 -27.78 -6.27
N GLU A 787 -16.58 -27.87 -7.55
CA GLU A 787 -15.89 -28.68 -8.57
C GLU A 787 -14.42 -28.24 -8.77
N GLN A 788 -14.16 -26.93 -8.80
CA GLN A 788 -12.78 -26.38 -8.89
C GLN A 788 -11.99 -26.67 -7.61
N TRP A 789 -12.69 -26.61 -6.48
CA TRP A 789 -12.14 -26.84 -5.16
C TRP A 789 -11.76 -28.31 -4.89
N VAL A 790 -12.45 -29.26 -5.53
CA VAL A 790 -12.11 -30.69 -5.53
C VAL A 790 -10.88 -30.96 -6.40
N GLU A 791 -10.78 -30.35 -7.59
CA GLU A 791 -9.58 -30.46 -8.45
C GLU A 791 -8.31 -30.03 -7.69
N TRP A 792 -8.37 -28.92 -6.96
CA TRP A 792 -7.22 -28.42 -6.19
C TRP A 792 -6.92 -29.22 -4.91
N GLU A 793 -7.82 -30.08 -4.45
CA GLU A 793 -7.57 -31.03 -3.36
C GLU A 793 -6.98 -32.35 -3.86
N GLU A 794 -7.40 -32.83 -5.03
CA GLU A 794 -6.82 -34.02 -5.67
C GLU A 794 -5.36 -33.77 -6.11
N TRP A 795 -5.10 -32.64 -6.76
CA TRP A 795 -3.78 -32.29 -7.32
C TRP A 795 -2.94 -31.39 -6.40
N GLY A 796 -3.54 -30.91 -5.31
CA GLY A 796 -2.88 -30.10 -4.28
C GLY A 796 -2.42 -28.71 -4.75
N ASP A 797 -1.55 -28.11 -3.91
CA ASP A 797 -1.05 -26.74 -4.04
C ASP A 797 -0.44 -26.40 -5.40
N VAL A 798 0.04 -27.39 -6.17
CA VAL A 798 0.61 -27.17 -7.51
C VAL A 798 -0.45 -26.67 -8.48
N SER A 799 -1.65 -27.27 -8.49
CA SER A 799 -2.74 -26.85 -9.39
C SER A 799 -3.33 -25.51 -8.98
N LEU A 800 -3.48 -25.23 -7.68
CA LEU A 800 -3.93 -23.91 -7.22
C LEU A 800 -2.88 -22.81 -7.46
N THR A 801 -1.59 -23.06 -7.22
CA THR A 801 -0.53 -22.12 -7.60
C THR A 801 -0.47 -21.91 -9.12
N LYS A 802 -0.73 -22.93 -9.93
CA LYS A 802 -0.87 -22.79 -11.39
C LYS A 802 -2.06 -21.90 -11.76
N TYR A 803 -3.26 -22.17 -11.22
CA TYR A 803 -4.46 -21.35 -11.43
C TYR A 803 -4.22 -19.87 -11.12
N ILE A 804 -3.48 -19.57 -10.03
CA ILE A 804 -3.07 -18.20 -9.67
C ILE A 804 -2.06 -17.66 -10.70
N LYS A 805 -0.98 -18.39 -11.01
CA LYS A 805 0.07 -17.93 -11.95
C LYS A 805 -0.41 -17.75 -13.40
N GLU A 806 -1.54 -18.34 -13.77
CA GLU A 806 -2.25 -18.11 -15.04
C GLU A 806 -3.15 -16.86 -15.06
N ARG A 807 -3.44 -16.27 -13.89
CA ARG A 807 -4.37 -15.13 -13.74
C ARG A 807 -3.71 -13.84 -13.25
N ILE A 808 -2.49 -13.93 -12.72
CA ILE A 808 -1.70 -12.73 -12.43
C ILE A 808 -1.22 -12.09 -13.74
N TYR A 809 -1.34 -10.77 -13.81
CA TYR A 809 -0.84 -9.94 -14.90
C TYR A 809 0.68 -10.12 -15.08
N ASP A 810 1.13 -10.09 -16.34
CA ASP A 810 2.52 -10.17 -16.75
C ASP A 810 2.72 -9.18 -17.92
N PRO A 811 3.50 -8.09 -17.76
CA PRO A 811 3.65 -7.05 -18.78
C PRO A 811 4.40 -7.50 -20.06
N LEU A 812 4.65 -8.81 -20.23
CA LEU A 812 5.20 -9.43 -21.44
C LEU A 812 4.20 -10.36 -22.17
N LYS A 813 2.93 -10.42 -21.75
CA LYS A 813 1.89 -11.29 -22.34
C LYS A 813 0.68 -10.52 -22.83
#